data_AF-A0A1F5AUE0-F1
#
_entry.id   AF-A0A1F5AUE0-F1
#
_cell.length_a   1.000
_cell.length_b   1.000
_cell.length_c   1.000
_cell.angle_alpha   90.00
_cell.angle_beta   90.00
_cell.angle_gamma   90.00
#
_symmetry.space_group_name_H-M   'P 1'
#
loop_
_entity.id
_entity.type
_entity.pdbx_description
1 polymer ?
#
loop_
_entity_poly.entity_id
_entity_poly.type
_entity_poly.pdbx_seq_one_letter_code
_entity_poly.pdbx_strand_id
1 'polypeptide(L)'
;MPDIDQKAHICVFLLLSIISLGAALNGGQAAEEGKIFQAVKPLNVDGSLDDWAGVEEIPIERTPEGRVLAPSADLTVTARLSFDAENFYAGVKVVDDQIDFPARRLQEGDSLYITLVDPGTAGESRRYSTYGFSLFRGEEIKMLVSRNGKSNVPSFVKDIQVKVKPAPDRKSAIYEVAIPWGYIPDFRPFLQPVWGINLAYIDYDAVAHKTAQLLPDLGFMDDLSSVRKGRPLSFVPGQPAAPEFQSLLSANRYFPRDEMTVSLAVNSPSAQSGWELVMLLSSPEGSVQSKKSLAFDRGLSVLKVPIEISKPVWGVYDFSLGLLDEKAALRFSDDKQFFLIQPPEFEAVAAKIAEAKKGELYAKDAVFRESLPTLEIRLLWTEEFMKSADPYADIDPLRRWNEEIKELVRNVEAGRPALFPPGRAASLGYRSPLDGSLKSYAVIIPEWYDKSLKFPLFVTLGGGAAEAERNVGFFEAINLSPRVNRRAGDLIFMEPSAEMAQCWYAGNAGAEIMAAIGHLKKLYNVNEKAIVLDGFDRGAYGALRWALLNPGVFSGVVLRSGKYIPPEGLKAENLFDLFDRAGSLKILMVYGAEDELAPVTEAKAVAARLEKLGPGFKYIEVKDGRHTDYDRWPEIFGWLKDVLRDAVVTTKPPKKEKEKKEGESEKSPEAHP
;
A
#
# COMPACT_ATOMS: atom_id res chain seq x y z
N MET A 1 56.61 50.81 -28.89
CA MET A 1 56.12 52.16 -28.56
C MET A 1 54.75 52.34 -29.20
N PRO A 2 53.73 52.74 -28.44
CA PRO A 2 53.46 52.55 -27.02
C PRO A 2 52.22 51.63 -26.84
N ASP A 3 52.12 50.78 -25.82
CA ASP A 3 51.96 51.07 -24.40
C ASP A 3 50.58 51.72 -24.10
N ILE A 4 49.70 50.96 -23.45
CA ILE A 4 48.68 51.38 -22.46
C ILE A 4 47.99 50.11 -21.92
N ASP A 5 48.40 49.80 -20.69
CA ASP A 5 47.63 49.28 -19.55
C ASP A 5 46.88 47.94 -19.63
N GLN A 6 47.67 46.90 -19.32
CA GLN A 6 47.25 45.58 -18.92
C GLN A 6 46.98 45.56 -17.39
N LYS A 7 45.85 46.15 -16.94
CA LYS A 7 45.32 45.99 -15.58
C LYS A 7 43.79 45.98 -15.56
N ALA A 8 43.21 44.97 -16.18
CA ALA A 8 41.84 44.51 -15.90
C ALA A 8 41.81 43.01 -16.18
N HIS A 9 41.15 42.23 -15.31
CA HIS A 9 41.00 40.77 -15.34
C HIS A 9 41.92 39.92 -14.43
N ILE A 10 42.34 40.47 -13.29
CA ILE A 10 42.62 39.65 -12.08
C ILE A 10 42.08 40.41 -10.86
N CYS A 11 40.75 40.33 -10.62
CA CYS A 11 40.13 40.72 -9.33
C CYS A 11 38.64 40.35 -9.18
N VAL A 12 38.15 39.22 -9.72
CA VAL A 12 36.73 38.82 -9.55
C VAL A 12 36.54 37.44 -8.87
N PHE A 13 37.61 36.77 -8.42
CA PHE A 13 37.48 35.45 -7.78
C PHE A 13 37.81 35.38 -6.28
N LEU A 14 37.90 36.52 -5.60
CA LEU A 14 38.20 36.56 -4.16
C LEU A 14 37.44 37.70 -3.45
N LEU A 15 36.10 37.69 -3.56
CA LEU A 15 35.19 38.50 -2.73
C LEU A 15 33.72 38.03 -2.85
N LEU A 16 33.50 36.72 -2.83
CA LEU A 16 32.16 36.09 -2.78
C LEU A 16 32.04 35.12 -1.59
N SER A 17 32.76 35.40 -0.50
CA SER A 17 32.75 34.59 0.72
C SER A 17 32.50 35.38 2.00
N ILE A 18 32.28 36.69 1.92
CA ILE A 18 31.90 37.52 3.08
C ILE A 18 31.00 38.65 2.57
N ILE A 19 29.71 38.35 2.36
CA ILE A 19 28.50 39.20 2.52
C ILE A 19 27.32 38.21 2.32
N SER A 20 27.20 37.27 3.26
CA SER A 20 25.99 36.45 3.48
C SER A 20 25.36 36.80 4.83
N LEU A 21 25.73 37.95 5.39
CA LEU A 21 25.25 38.52 6.64
C LEU A 21 24.77 39.94 6.31
N GLY A 22 23.50 40.10 5.96
CA GLY A 22 22.95 41.42 5.65
C GLY A 22 21.83 41.46 4.61
N ALA A 23 20.94 40.47 4.57
CA ALA A 23 19.65 40.57 3.88
C ALA A 23 18.64 39.57 4.46
N ALA A 24 18.43 39.65 5.77
CA ALA A 24 17.35 38.96 6.47
C ALA A 24 16.73 39.90 7.51
N LEU A 25 16.40 41.11 7.09
CA LEU A 25 15.65 42.08 7.90
C LEU A 25 14.69 42.81 6.96
N ASN A 26 13.65 42.11 6.53
CA ASN A 26 12.37 42.71 6.20
C ASN A 26 11.30 41.72 6.67
N GLY A 27 10.59 42.10 7.72
CA GLY A 27 9.70 41.25 8.49
C GLY A 27 8.52 40.74 7.68
N GLY A 28 8.54 39.43 7.40
CA GLY A 28 7.37 38.62 7.71
C GLY A 28 7.46 38.28 9.19
N GLN A 29 6.43 38.55 9.99
CA GLN A 29 6.30 37.93 11.29
C GLN A 29 6.49 36.42 11.10
N ALA A 30 7.55 35.85 11.68
CA ALA A 30 7.59 34.41 11.89
C ALA A 30 6.32 34.08 12.66
N ALA A 31 5.41 33.31 12.05
CA ALA A 31 4.24 32.81 12.74
C ALA A 31 4.73 32.16 14.04
N GLU A 32 4.18 32.55 15.19
CA GLU A 32 4.55 31.92 16.46
C GLU A 32 4.44 30.39 16.29
N GLU A 33 5.57 29.71 16.43
CA GLU A 33 5.63 28.25 16.36
C GLU A 33 4.80 27.70 17.52
N GLY A 34 3.68 27.05 17.19
CA GLY A 34 2.83 26.40 18.18
C GLY A 34 3.60 25.27 18.87
N LYS A 35 3.38 25.06 20.16
CA LYS A 35 4.08 24.05 20.94
C LYS A 35 3.12 22.97 21.39
N ILE A 36 3.58 21.72 21.36
CA ILE A 36 2.93 20.59 21.99
C ILE A 36 3.84 20.11 23.11
N PHE A 37 3.33 20.09 24.33
CA PHE A 37 4.08 19.64 25.49
C PHE A 37 3.82 18.16 25.77
N GLN A 38 4.86 17.46 26.20
CA GLN A 38 4.74 16.08 26.67
C GLN A 38 3.80 16.01 27.87
N ALA A 39 2.92 15.02 27.89
CA ALA A 39 2.01 14.77 29.00
C ALA A 39 2.80 14.36 30.25
N VAL A 40 2.43 14.90 31.42
CA VAL A 40 3.07 14.58 32.70
C VAL A 40 2.79 13.13 33.12
N LYS A 41 1.68 12.57 32.63
CA LYS A 41 1.25 11.17 32.79
C LYS A 41 0.53 10.75 31.50
N PRO A 42 0.44 9.45 31.18
CA PRO A 42 -0.37 8.98 30.06
C PRO A 42 -1.82 9.48 30.17
N LEU A 43 -2.39 9.91 29.04
CA LEU A 43 -3.77 10.37 28.94
C LEU A 43 -4.68 9.17 28.65
N ASN A 44 -5.82 9.11 29.33
CA ASN A 44 -6.78 8.03 29.13
C ASN A 44 -7.60 8.30 27.87
N VAL A 45 -8.03 7.23 27.19
CA VAL A 45 -8.92 7.33 26.03
C VAL A 45 -10.28 6.77 26.42
N ASP A 46 -11.08 7.57 27.13
CA ASP A 46 -12.34 7.14 27.78
C ASP A 46 -13.57 7.97 27.39
N GLY A 47 -13.38 8.96 26.51
CA GLY A 47 -14.38 9.91 26.04
C GLY A 47 -14.58 11.09 26.99
N SER A 48 -13.61 11.44 27.82
CA SER A 48 -13.66 12.55 28.77
C SER A 48 -12.37 13.38 28.73
N LEU A 49 -12.48 14.71 28.72
CA LEU A 49 -11.31 15.59 28.69
C LEU A 49 -10.83 16.01 30.09
N ASP A 50 -11.18 15.26 31.14
CA ASP A 50 -10.91 15.65 32.53
C ASP A 50 -9.40 15.64 32.88
N ASP A 51 -8.65 14.67 32.35
CA ASP A 51 -7.20 14.57 32.55
C ASP A 51 -6.38 15.43 31.57
N TRP A 52 -7.04 16.11 30.63
CA TRP A 52 -6.47 17.10 29.73
C TRP A 52 -6.38 18.51 30.32
N ALA A 53 -6.77 18.68 31.59
CA ALA A 53 -6.68 19.95 32.30
C ALA A 53 -5.25 20.53 32.24
N GLY A 54 -5.14 21.77 31.77
CA GLY A 54 -3.84 22.45 31.61
C GLY A 54 -3.15 22.25 30.26
N VAL A 55 -3.67 21.38 29.39
CA VAL A 55 -3.26 21.33 27.97
C VAL A 55 -3.95 22.47 27.21
N GLU A 56 -3.17 23.19 26.40
CA GLU A 56 -3.63 24.31 25.59
C GLU A 56 -4.76 23.87 24.64
N GLU A 57 -5.85 24.65 24.62
CA GLU A 57 -6.96 24.44 23.69
C GLU A 57 -6.75 25.28 22.43
N ILE A 58 -6.78 24.61 21.28
CA ILE A 58 -6.51 25.17 19.97
C ILE A 58 -7.81 25.19 19.17
N PRO A 59 -8.24 26.35 18.64
CA PRO A 59 -9.41 26.42 17.76
C PRO A 59 -9.11 25.81 16.39
N ILE A 60 -10.05 25.03 15.87
CA ILE A 60 -10.03 24.42 14.54
C ILE A 60 -11.07 25.17 13.71
N GLU A 61 -10.64 26.26 13.09
CA GLU A 61 -11.53 27.33 12.63
C GLU A 61 -11.32 27.72 11.17
N ARG A 62 -10.67 26.88 10.36
CA ARG A 62 -10.42 27.17 8.94
C ARG A 62 -11.21 26.27 8.02
N THR A 63 -11.75 26.80 6.93
CA THR A 63 -12.23 25.97 5.82
C THR A 63 -11.06 25.50 4.94
N PRO A 64 -11.23 24.49 4.08
CA PRO A 64 -10.22 24.09 3.10
C PRO A 64 -9.73 25.25 2.19
N GLU A 65 -10.62 26.21 1.88
CA GLU A 65 -10.30 27.40 1.08
C GLU A 65 -9.65 28.52 1.91
N GLY A 66 -9.52 28.35 3.22
CA GLY A 66 -8.84 29.28 4.13
C GLY A 66 -9.72 30.35 4.78
N ARG A 67 -11.05 30.23 4.67
CA ARG A 67 -11.98 31.13 5.39
C ARG A 67 -11.98 30.81 6.88
N VAL A 68 -12.20 31.82 7.72
CA VAL A 68 -12.39 31.62 9.16
C VAL A 68 -13.83 31.22 9.44
N LEU A 69 -14.03 30.13 10.14
CA LEU A 69 -15.32 29.70 10.68
C LEU A 69 -15.53 30.36 12.04
N ALA A 70 -16.57 31.19 12.14
CA ALA A 70 -16.96 31.74 13.44
C ALA A 70 -17.60 30.65 14.30
N PRO A 71 -17.29 30.56 15.61
CA PRO A 71 -17.97 29.63 16.50
C PRO A 71 -19.48 29.80 16.44
N SER A 72 -20.19 28.69 16.28
CA SER A 72 -21.64 28.64 16.14
C SER A 72 -22.21 27.34 16.70
N ALA A 73 -23.54 27.26 16.81
CA ALA A 73 -24.23 26.03 17.18
C ALA A 73 -24.21 24.98 16.05
N ASP A 74 -23.88 25.42 14.84
CA ASP A 74 -23.81 24.65 13.60
C ASP A 74 -22.46 23.93 13.49
N LEU A 75 -21.34 24.63 13.69
CA LEU A 75 -20.04 23.98 13.83
C LEU A 75 -19.08 24.79 14.69
N THR A 76 -18.57 24.17 15.75
CA THR A 76 -17.44 24.65 16.54
C THR A 76 -16.55 23.48 16.94
N VAL A 77 -15.26 23.55 16.61
CA VAL A 77 -14.30 22.48 16.91
C VAL A 77 -13.11 23.05 17.68
N THR A 78 -12.78 22.44 18.80
CA THR A 78 -11.56 22.74 19.57
C THR A 78 -10.77 21.46 19.85
N ALA A 79 -9.45 21.57 19.86
CA ALA A 79 -8.56 20.45 20.09
C ALA A 79 -7.52 20.74 21.17
N ARG A 80 -7.16 19.72 21.93
CA ARG A 80 -5.98 19.68 22.80
C ARG A 80 -5.04 18.62 22.26
N LEU A 81 -3.76 18.96 22.10
CA LEU A 81 -2.75 18.05 21.56
C LEU A 81 -1.66 17.82 22.61
N SER A 82 -1.23 16.58 22.76
CA SER A 82 -0.12 16.21 23.63
C SER A 82 0.57 14.95 23.12
N PHE A 83 1.59 14.49 23.83
CA PHE A 83 2.29 13.25 23.52
C PHE A 83 3.00 12.65 24.73
N ASP A 84 3.40 11.39 24.64
CA ASP A 84 4.40 10.78 25.50
C ASP A 84 5.45 10.01 24.65
N ALA A 85 6.28 9.21 25.31
CA ALA A 85 7.31 8.43 24.64
C ALA A 85 6.75 7.40 23.65
N GLU A 86 5.50 6.97 23.80
CA GLU A 86 4.88 5.88 23.02
C GLU A 86 3.80 6.39 22.06
N ASN A 87 3.07 7.44 22.40
CA ASN A 87 1.85 7.86 21.71
C ASN A 87 1.80 9.37 21.43
N PHE A 88 1.19 9.70 20.30
CA PHE A 88 0.58 11.00 20.04
C PHE A 88 -0.84 11.02 20.58
N TYR A 89 -1.26 12.11 21.23
CA TYR A 89 -2.62 12.26 21.76
C TYR A 89 -3.36 13.45 21.13
N ALA A 90 -4.64 13.25 20.83
CA ALA A 90 -5.58 14.32 20.47
C ALA A 90 -6.90 14.17 21.23
N GLY A 91 -7.30 15.22 21.94
CA GLY A 91 -8.60 15.36 22.59
C GLY A 91 -9.38 16.46 21.89
N VAL A 92 -10.50 16.12 21.26
CA VAL A 92 -11.26 17.03 20.40
C VAL A 92 -12.67 17.16 20.92
N LYS A 93 -13.13 18.40 21.07
CA LYS A 93 -14.52 18.72 21.41
C LYS A 93 -15.18 19.34 20.19
N VAL A 94 -16.34 18.80 19.84
CA VAL A 94 -17.17 19.28 18.75
C VAL A 94 -18.50 19.75 19.31
N VAL A 95 -18.96 20.90 18.87
CA VAL A 95 -20.35 21.36 19.00
C VAL A 95 -20.92 21.46 17.59
N ASP A 96 -22.10 20.90 17.42
CA ASP A 96 -22.77 20.68 16.15
C ASP A 96 -24.28 20.79 16.36
N ASP A 97 -25.05 21.16 15.34
CA ASP A 97 -26.50 21.22 15.46
C ASP A 97 -27.12 19.82 15.37
N GLN A 98 -26.43 18.90 14.69
CA GLN A 98 -26.75 17.48 14.63
C GLN A 98 -25.50 16.60 14.46
N ILE A 99 -25.11 15.90 15.53
CA ILE A 99 -24.12 14.82 15.42
C ILE A 99 -24.75 13.57 14.77
N ASP A 100 -24.21 13.14 13.61
CA ASP A 100 -24.71 11.97 12.87
C ASP A 100 -23.64 10.98 12.40
N PHE A 101 -24.00 9.70 12.48
CA PHE A 101 -23.15 8.56 12.17
C PHE A 101 -23.91 7.49 11.37
N PRO A 102 -24.44 7.83 10.18
CA PRO A 102 -25.41 6.97 9.50
C PRO A 102 -24.74 5.77 8.81
N ALA A 103 -23.43 5.83 8.52
CA ALA A 103 -22.71 4.81 7.79
C ALA A 103 -21.33 4.49 8.39
N ARG A 104 -20.76 3.36 7.95
CA ARG A 104 -19.41 2.92 8.36
C ARG A 104 -18.29 3.66 7.64
N ARG A 105 -18.57 4.30 6.51
CA ARG A 105 -17.58 5.06 5.75
C ARG A 105 -17.41 6.43 6.40
N LEU A 106 -16.17 6.86 6.56
CA LEU A 106 -15.85 8.14 7.20
C LEU A 106 -16.48 9.33 6.46
N GLN A 107 -16.59 9.26 5.14
CA GLN A 107 -17.16 10.34 4.31
C GLN A 107 -18.70 10.41 4.36
N GLU A 108 -19.36 9.40 4.92
CA GLU A 108 -20.82 9.28 5.00
C GLU A 108 -21.30 9.50 6.45
N GLY A 109 -20.64 10.40 7.19
CA GLY A 109 -20.97 10.76 8.56
C GLY A 109 -19.93 11.68 9.19
N ASP A 110 -20.19 12.09 10.42
CA ASP A 110 -19.28 12.95 11.16
C ASP A 110 -17.96 12.25 11.44
N SER A 111 -16.86 12.93 11.14
CA SER A 111 -15.56 12.29 11.16
C SER A 111 -14.42 13.24 11.48
N LEU A 112 -13.49 12.73 12.28
CA LEU A 112 -12.26 13.40 12.66
C LEU A 112 -11.09 12.81 11.86
N TYR A 113 -10.27 13.69 11.31
CA TYR A 113 -9.05 13.33 10.60
C TYR A 113 -7.84 14.00 11.24
N ILE A 114 -6.76 13.22 11.37
CA ILE A 114 -5.47 13.68 11.88
C ILE A 114 -4.42 13.38 10.81
N THR A 115 -3.87 14.43 10.23
CA THR A 115 -2.81 14.37 9.23
C THR A 115 -1.49 14.78 9.87
N LEU A 116 -0.53 13.86 9.85
CA LEU A 116 0.84 14.09 10.28
C LEU A 116 1.71 14.23 9.04
N VAL A 117 2.39 15.36 8.93
CA VAL A 117 3.12 15.78 7.72
C VAL A 117 4.54 16.11 8.13
N ASP A 118 5.52 15.56 7.43
CA ASP A 118 6.87 16.10 7.50
C ASP A 118 6.85 17.54 6.97
N PRO A 119 7.04 18.57 7.80
CA PRO A 119 6.60 19.92 7.46
C PRO A 119 7.37 20.56 6.30
N GLY A 120 8.47 19.97 5.82
CA GLY A 120 9.31 20.57 4.78
C GLY A 120 9.72 22.00 5.13
N THR A 121 10.05 22.82 4.13
CA THR A 121 10.31 24.26 4.33
C THR A 121 9.06 25.14 4.17
N ALA A 122 7.95 24.58 3.66
CA ALA A 122 6.75 25.33 3.28
C ALA A 122 5.47 24.91 4.03
N GLY A 123 5.54 23.99 5.00
CA GLY A 123 4.37 23.46 5.71
C GLY A 123 3.53 22.48 4.86
N GLU A 124 4.07 22.00 3.75
CA GLU A 124 3.46 21.00 2.87
C GLU A 124 4.48 19.97 2.42
N SER A 125 4.05 18.71 2.29
CA SER A 125 4.95 17.62 1.91
C SER A 125 4.24 16.44 1.28
N ARG A 126 5.03 15.65 0.55
CA ARG A 126 4.64 14.33 0.04
C ARG A 126 4.80 13.21 1.06
N ARG A 127 5.41 13.51 2.20
CA ARG A 127 5.61 12.59 3.32
C ARG A 127 4.59 12.90 4.40
N TYR A 128 3.54 12.09 4.44
CA TYR A 128 2.45 12.27 5.38
C TYR A 128 1.69 10.96 5.64
N SER A 129 0.98 10.92 6.76
CA SER A 129 -0.05 9.92 7.05
C SER A 129 -1.32 10.61 7.52
N THR A 130 -2.46 10.25 6.95
CA THR A 130 -3.79 10.72 7.36
C THR A 130 -4.55 9.58 8.03
N TYR A 131 -4.92 9.77 9.29
CA TYR A 131 -5.76 8.85 10.04
C TYR A 131 -7.16 9.42 10.15
N GLY A 132 -8.17 8.57 10.02
CA GLY A 132 -9.57 8.95 10.11
C GLY A 132 -10.30 8.16 11.19
N PHE A 133 -11.21 8.85 11.90
CA PHE A 133 -11.92 8.37 13.07
C PHE A 133 -13.40 8.76 13.01
N SER A 134 -14.28 7.83 13.35
CA SER A 134 -15.74 8.07 13.44
C SER A 134 -16.38 7.03 14.36
N LEU A 135 -17.71 7.00 14.41
CA LEU A 135 -18.50 6.04 15.13
C LEU A 135 -19.51 5.41 14.16
N PHE A 136 -19.85 4.13 14.30
CA PHE A 136 -20.96 3.54 13.58
C PHE A 136 -21.64 2.48 14.44
N ARG A 137 -22.94 2.65 14.69
CA ARG A 137 -23.73 1.76 15.57
C ARG A 137 -23.11 1.53 16.95
N GLY A 138 -22.41 2.54 17.48
CA GLY A 138 -21.74 2.49 18.77
C GLY A 138 -20.35 1.84 18.75
N GLU A 139 -19.86 1.39 17.59
CA GLU A 139 -18.50 0.89 17.41
C GLU A 139 -17.61 1.98 16.80
N GLU A 140 -16.42 2.18 17.36
CA GLU A 140 -15.46 3.15 16.84
C GLU A 140 -14.83 2.69 15.52
N ILE A 141 -14.77 3.62 14.58
CA ILE A 141 -14.08 3.45 13.30
C ILE A 141 -12.72 4.12 13.41
N LYS A 142 -11.68 3.42 12.95
CA LYS A 142 -10.32 3.93 12.81
C LYS A 142 -9.69 3.35 11.55
N MET A 143 -9.05 4.19 10.75
CA MET A 143 -8.32 3.73 9.55
C MET A 143 -7.14 4.64 9.21
N LEU A 144 -6.13 4.06 8.55
CA LEU A 144 -5.15 4.82 7.78
C LEU A 144 -5.80 5.15 6.42
N VAL A 145 -6.25 6.39 6.25
CA VAL A 145 -6.99 6.85 5.07
C VAL A 145 -6.06 6.96 3.87
N SER A 146 -4.93 7.64 4.08
CA SER A 146 -3.94 7.86 3.03
C SER A 146 -2.53 7.98 3.61
N ARG A 147 -1.53 7.49 2.88
CA ARG A 147 -0.10 7.68 3.16
C ARG A 147 0.63 7.98 1.88
N ASN A 148 1.31 9.14 1.84
CA ASN A 148 2.13 9.57 0.71
C ASN A 148 1.42 9.47 -0.65
N GLY A 149 0.14 9.85 -0.72
CA GLY A 149 -0.69 9.80 -1.93
C GLY A 149 -1.25 8.42 -2.29
N LYS A 150 -1.10 7.42 -1.41
CA LYS A 150 -1.75 6.11 -1.55
C LYS A 150 -2.97 6.07 -0.62
N SER A 151 -4.17 5.94 -1.19
CA SER A 151 -5.42 5.76 -0.45
C SER A 151 -5.63 4.29 -0.03
N ASN A 152 -6.48 4.05 0.99
CA ASN A 152 -6.89 2.70 1.41
C ASN A 152 -5.72 1.77 1.72
N VAL A 153 -4.65 2.31 2.30
CA VAL A 153 -3.44 1.55 2.64
C VAL A 153 -3.83 0.45 3.63
N PRO A 154 -3.70 -0.84 3.27
CA PRO A 154 -4.00 -1.93 4.19
C PRO A 154 -3.06 -1.82 5.39
N SER A 155 -3.58 -1.38 6.53
CA SER A 155 -2.79 -1.23 7.75
C SER A 155 -3.59 -1.74 8.93
N PHE A 156 -2.95 -2.55 9.76
CA PHE A 156 -3.55 -3.08 10.97
C PHE A 156 -3.47 -2.03 12.08
N VAL A 157 -4.39 -1.08 12.08
CA VAL A 157 -4.49 0.03 13.06
C VAL A 157 -5.09 -0.40 14.42
N LYS A 158 -4.93 -1.67 14.80
CA LYS A 158 -5.58 -2.24 15.99
C LYS A 158 -5.18 -1.53 17.27
N ASP A 159 -3.92 -1.14 17.39
CA ASP A 159 -3.36 -0.60 18.64
C ASP A 159 -3.57 0.91 18.79
N ILE A 160 -4.11 1.59 17.76
CA ILE A 160 -4.59 2.97 17.89
C ILE A 160 -5.80 2.96 18.83
N GLN A 161 -5.74 3.72 19.92
CA GLN A 161 -6.87 3.86 20.84
C GLN A 161 -7.75 5.02 20.37
N VAL A 162 -9.06 4.80 20.39
CA VAL A 162 -10.05 5.83 20.04
C VAL A 162 -11.28 5.67 20.91
N LYS A 163 -11.81 6.79 21.38
CA LYS A 163 -13.15 6.87 21.95
C LYS A 163 -13.90 8.03 21.33
N VAL A 164 -15.12 7.77 20.88
CA VAL A 164 -16.05 8.81 20.41
C VAL A 164 -17.27 8.79 21.32
N LYS A 165 -17.57 9.91 21.98
CA LYS A 165 -18.67 10.04 22.95
C LYS A 165 -19.57 11.20 22.59
N PRO A 166 -20.68 10.94 21.87
CA PRO A 166 -21.71 11.94 21.62
C PRO A 166 -22.45 12.29 22.92
N ALA A 167 -22.85 13.54 23.06
CA ALA A 167 -23.73 13.96 24.13
C ALA A 167 -25.14 13.38 23.96
N PRO A 168 -25.93 13.22 25.04
CA PRO A 168 -27.28 12.66 24.96
C PRO A 168 -28.23 13.43 24.03
N ASP A 169 -28.03 14.74 23.87
CA ASP A 169 -28.81 15.60 22.97
C ASP A 169 -28.31 15.57 21.52
N ARG A 170 -27.19 14.88 21.25
CA ARG A 170 -26.49 14.81 19.96
C ARG A 170 -26.13 16.18 19.39
N LYS A 171 -25.83 17.16 20.24
CA LYS A 171 -25.35 18.50 19.83
C LYS A 171 -23.87 18.74 20.11
N SER A 172 -23.19 17.71 20.57
CA SER A 172 -21.75 17.73 20.79
C SER A 172 -21.21 16.31 20.85
N ALA A 173 -19.92 16.19 20.59
CA ALA A 173 -19.17 14.95 20.75
C ALA A 173 -17.78 15.23 21.28
N ILE A 174 -17.25 14.28 22.05
CA ILE A 174 -15.84 14.24 22.45
C ILE A 174 -15.17 13.09 21.69
N TYR A 175 -14.05 13.40 21.05
CA TYR A 175 -13.13 12.42 20.49
C TYR A 175 -11.87 12.41 21.33
N GLU A 176 -11.42 11.22 21.71
CA GLU A 176 -10.09 11.01 22.26
C GLU A 176 -9.35 9.99 21.41
N VAL A 177 -8.11 10.28 21.06
CA VAL A 177 -7.29 9.45 20.19
C VAL A 177 -5.88 9.35 20.77
N ALA A 178 -5.35 8.12 20.82
CA ALA A 178 -3.93 7.86 21.04
C ALA A 178 -3.37 7.05 19.87
N ILE A 179 -2.44 7.64 19.12
CA ILE A 179 -1.77 7.01 17.97
C ILE A 179 -0.34 6.62 18.39
N PRO A 180 -0.03 5.32 18.49
CA PRO A 180 1.34 4.89 18.76
C PRO A 180 2.31 5.40 17.69
N TRP A 181 3.50 5.87 18.11
CA TRP A 181 4.53 6.35 17.18
C TRP A 181 5.00 5.28 16.18
N GLY A 182 4.79 4.00 16.48
CA GLY A 182 5.01 2.89 15.54
C GLY A 182 4.19 2.99 14.24
N TYR A 183 3.03 3.65 14.28
CA TYR A 183 2.24 3.91 13.07
C TYR A 183 2.79 5.06 12.23
N ILE A 184 3.71 5.88 12.75
CA ILE A 184 4.32 7.03 12.07
C ILE A 184 5.81 6.69 11.89
N PRO A 185 6.18 5.98 10.81
CA PRO A 185 7.47 5.28 10.72
C PRO A 185 8.68 6.22 10.67
N ASP A 186 8.50 7.47 10.27
CA ASP A 186 9.54 8.45 9.94
C ASP A 186 9.66 9.60 10.97
N PHE A 187 8.95 9.49 12.11
CA PHE A 187 8.93 10.54 13.13
C PHE A 187 9.08 10.03 14.56
N ARG A 188 9.97 10.65 15.34
CA ARG A 188 10.07 10.47 16.80
C ARG A 188 10.23 11.83 17.47
N PRO A 189 9.33 12.28 18.36
CA PRO A 189 9.36 13.63 18.93
C PRO A 189 10.61 13.94 19.75
N PHE A 190 11.29 12.92 20.32
CA PHE A 190 12.55 13.15 21.04
C PHE A 190 13.77 13.29 20.11
N LEU A 191 13.65 12.86 18.85
CA LEU A 191 14.73 12.93 17.86
C LEU A 191 14.49 14.05 16.83
N GLN A 192 13.22 14.36 16.56
CA GLN A 192 12.75 15.36 15.62
C GLN A 192 11.82 16.30 16.39
N PRO A 193 12.30 17.47 16.83
CA PRO A 193 11.54 18.34 17.73
C PRO A 193 10.43 19.12 17.03
N VAL A 194 10.27 19.02 15.71
CA VAL A 194 9.24 19.73 14.95
C VAL A 194 8.60 18.79 13.95
N TRP A 195 7.26 18.80 13.89
CA TRP A 195 6.49 18.07 12.88
C TRP A 195 5.24 18.86 12.47
N GLY A 196 4.73 18.61 11.27
CA GLY A 196 3.50 19.20 10.77
C GLY A 196 2.27 18.41 11.24
N ILE A 197 1.27 19.11 11.78
CA ILE A 197 -0.04 18.52 12.12
C ILE A 197 -1.14 19.32 11.41
N ASN A 198 -2.09 18.62 10.83
CA ASN A 198 -3.38 19.18 10.45
C ASN A 198 -4.49 18.31 11.01
N LEU A 199 -5.43 18.93 11.70
CA LEU A 199 -6.62 18.28 12.22
C LEU A 199 -7.80 18.82 11.43
N ALA A 200 -8.63 17.93 10.92
CA ALA A 200 -9.83 18.28 10.19
C ALA A 200 -11.04 17.54 10.76
N TYR A 201 -12.19 18.21 10.81
CA TYR A 201 -13.48 17.63 11.15
C TYR A 201 -14.45 17.87 10.01
N ILE A 202 -15.13 16.82 9.58
CA ILE A 202 -16.21 16.87 8.59
C ILE A 202 -17.52 16.79 9.37
N ASP A 203 -18.35 17.82 9.22
CA ASP A 203 -19.75 17.87 9.62
C ASP A 203 -20.59 17.36 8.43
N TYR A 204 -21.31 16.26 8.65
CA TYR A 204 -22.22 15.66 7.70
C TYR A 204 -23.67 16.08 7.98
N ASP A 205 -24.07 17.20 7.38
CA ASP A 205 -25.49 17.55 7.23
C ASP A 205 -26.07 17.02 5.92
N ALA A 206 -27.32 16.53 5.95
CA ALA A 206 -28.06 16.04 4.77
C ALA A 206 -28.24 17.09 3.64
N VAL A 207 -27.88 18.36 3.88
CA VAL A 207 -28.04 19.47 2.93
C VAL A 207 -26.70 20.03 2.44
N ALA A 208 -25.62 20.01 3.24
CA ALA A 208 -24.28 20.47 2.84
C ALA A 208 -23.18 20.02 3.83
N HIS A 209 -22.05 19.50 3.33
CA HIS A 209 -20.89 19.21 4.19
C HIS A 209 -20.17 20.49 4.61
N LYS A 210 -19.87 20.63 5.90
CA LYS A 210 -18.91 21.63 6.39
C LYS A 210 -17.63 20.95 6.81
N THR A 211 -16.53 21.68 6.69
CA THR A 211 -15.22 21.17 7.11
C THR A 211 -14.47 22.25 7.87
N ALA A 212 -14.09 21.90 9.10
CA ALA A 212 -13.23 22.71 9.94
C ALA A 212 -11.82 22.10 9.96
N GLN A 213 -10.79 22.92 9.79
CA GLN A 213 -9.38 22.53 9.72
C GLN A 213 -8.50 23.41 10.59
N LEU A 214 -7.42 22.84 11.11
CA LEU A 214 -6.36 23.58 11.79
C LEU A 214 -5.58 24.46 10.81
N LEU A 215 -5.26 23.88 9.64
CA LEU A 215 -4.58 24.54 8.54
C LEU A 215 -5.36 24.28 7.24
N PRO A 216 -5.62 25.30 6.41
CA PRO A 216 -6.33 25.11 5.14
C PRO A 216 -5.59 24.15 4.20
N ASP A 217 -6.27 23.10 3.75
CA ASP A 217 -5.77 22.12 2.78
C ASP A 217 -6.88 21.71 1.79
N LEU A 218 -6.86 22.29 0.60
CA LEU A 218 -7.79 21.95 -0.49
C LEU A 218 -7.67 20.48 -0.94
N GLY A 219 -6.49 19.87 -0.80
CA GLY A 219 -6.25 18.48 -1.20
C GLY A 219 -6.74 17.46 -0.17
N PHE A 220 -7.28 17.92 0.97
CA PHE A 220 -7.68 17.07 2.09
C PHE A 220 -8.70 15.99 1.68
N MET A 221 -9.74 16.38 0.93
CA MET A 221 -10.83 15.49 0.51
C MET A 221 -10.43 14.52 -0.61
N ASP A 222 -9.28 14.74 -1.25
CA ASP A 222 -8.74 13.84 -2.27
C ASP A 222 -7.73 12.88 -1.63
N ASP A 223 -8.19 11.69 -1.25
CA ASP A 223 -7.35 10.64 -0.63
C ASP A 223 -6.14 10.22 -1.50
N LEU A 224 -6.16 10.54 -2.80
CA LEU A 224 -5.06 10.28 -3.75
C LEU A 224 -4.09 11.46 -3.90
N SER A 225 -4.41 12.63 -3.31
CA SER A 225 -3.54 13.79 -3.46
C SER A 225 -2.15 13.50 -2.89
N SER A 226 -1.13 13.74 -3.72
CA SER A 226 0.26 13.40 -3.41
C SER A 226 0.90 14.32 -2.35
N VAL A 227 0.22 15.41 -1.96
CA VAL A 227 0.73 16.42 -1.01
C VAL A 227 -0.34 16.67 0.05
N ARG A 228 0.11 16.91 1.29
CA ARG A 228 -0.72 17.42 2.39
C ARG A 228 -0.05 18.60 3.06
N LYS A 229 -0.87 19.44 3.69
CA LYS A 229 -0.40 20.56 4.49
C LYS A 229 -0.50 20.24 5.98
N GLY A 230 0.47 20.69 6.75
CA GLY A 230 0.52 20.55 8.20
C GLY A 230 1.09 21.80 8.85
N ARG A 231 0.47 22.28 9.93
CA ARG A 231 1.01 23.38 10.73
C ARG A 231 2.24 22.85 11.46
N PRO A 232 3.44 23.42 11.27
CA PRO A 232 4.62 23.02 12.04
C PRO A 232 4.39 23.31 13.52
N LEU A 233 4.58 22.31 14.37
CA LEU A 233 4.47 22.39 15.82
C LEU A 233 5.72 21.82 16.48
N SER A 234 6.23 22.51 17.50
CA SER A 234 7.39 22.06 18.28
C SER A 234 6.95 21.09 19.38
N PHE A 235 7.53 19.90 19.39
CA PHE A 235 7.36 18.91 20.45
C PHE A 235 8.36 19.22 21.56
N VAL A 236 7.83 19.50 22.76
CA VAL A 236 8.64 19.88 23.92
C VAL A 236 8.61 18.75 24.95
N PRO A 237 9.70 17.97 25.05
CA PRO A 237 9.83 16.94 26.08
C PRO A 237 9.75 17.55 27.48
N GLY A 238 9.04 16.87 28.37
CA GLY A 238 8.95 17.20 29.78
C GLY A 238 10.05 16.52 30.60
N GLN A 239 10.04 16.74 31.90
CA GLN A 239 10.84 15.93 32.81
C GLN A 239 10.07 14.63 33.11
N PRO A 240 10.62 13.45 32.79
CA PRO A 240 9.89 12.21 32.95
C PRO A 240 10.02 11.68 34.38
N ALA A 241 9.10 10.80 34.80
CA ALA A 241 9.14 10.16 36.13
C ALA A 241 10.12 8.98 36.19
N ALA A 242 10.37 8.33 35.06
CA ALA A 242 11.33 7.26 34.84
C ALA A 242 12.04 7.50 33.50
N PRO A 243 13.18 6.84 33.21
CA PRO A 243 13.76 6.93 31.89
C PRO A 243 12.75 6.56 30.80
N GLU A 244 12.79 7.27 29.68
CA GLU A 244 12.00 7.04 28.48
C GLU A 244 12.92 6.89 27.28
N PHE A 245 12.45 6.19 26.25
CA PHE A 245 13.30 5.80 25.12
C PHE A 245 12.58 5.90 23.79
N GLN A 246 13.28 6.42 22.78
CA GLN A 246 12.88 6.35 21.38
C GLN A 246 14.09 6.04 20.50
N SER A 247 13.86 5.35 19.38
CA SER A 247 14.88 5.16 18.36
C SER A 247 14.33 5.27 16.93
N LEU A 248 15.22 5.63 16.00
CA LEU A 248 14.91 5.79 14.59
C LEU A 248 16.14 5.45 13.73
N LEU A 249 15.98 4.62 12.69
CA LEU A 249 17.02 4.39 11.68
C LEU A 249 17.17 5.62 10.79
N SER A 250 18.32 5.80 10.13
CA SER A 250 18.46 6.86 9.12
C SER A 250 17.60 6.61 7.86
N ALA A 251 17.30 5.34 7.56
CA ALA A 251 16.41 4.87 6.50
C ALA A 251 16.02 3.40 6.74
N ASN A 252 15.05 2.90 5.96
CA ASN A 252 14.71 1.48 5.87
C ASN A 252 15.34 0.81 4.63
N ARG A 253 16.00 1.57 3.76
CA ARG A 253 16.63 1.08 2.53
C ARG A 253 18.00 1.71 2.33
N TYR A 254 19.00 0.91 1.96
CA TYR A 254 20.39 1.35 1.85
C TYR A 254 21.13 0.76 0.65
N PHE A 255 22.03 1.56 0.10
CA PHE A 255 23.22 1.12 -0.64
C PHE A 255 24.40 0.98 0.33
N PRO A 256 25.45 0.21 -0.01
CA PRO A 256 26.55 -0.07 0.92
C PRO A 256 27.38 1.16 1.33
N ARG A 257 27.25 2.26 0.58
CA ARG A 257 27.94 3.53 0.84
C ARG A 257 27.08 4.55 1.59
N ASP A 258 25.81 4.23 1.82
CA ASP A 258 24.90 5.11 2.54
C ASP A 258 25.30 5.16 4.02
N GLU A 259 25.05 6.30 4.66
CA GLU A 259 25.26 6.44 6.09
C GLU A 259 24.18 5.64 6.85
N MET A 260 24.55 4.45 7.32
CA MET A 260 23.69 3.57 8.10
C MET A 260 23.85 3.87 9.59
N THR A 261 22.82 4.47 10.19
CA THR A 261 22.86 4.86 11.61
C THR A 261 21.53 4.58 12.29
N VAL A 262 21.60 4.37 13.61
CA VAL A 262 20.45 4.46 14.50
C VAL A 262 20.63 5.67 15.42
N SER A 263 19.63 6.53 15.46
CA SER A 263 19.51 7.60 16.44
C SER A 263 18.73 7.08 17.65
N LEU A 264 19.24 7.36 18.85
CA LEU A 264 18.67 6.98 20.13
C LEU A 264 18.39 8.24 20.93
N ALA A 265 17.20 8.33 21.53
CA ALA A 265 16.87 9.35 22.50
C ALA A 265 16.55 8.68 23.83
N VAL A 266 17.20 9.15 24.90
CA VAL A 266 16.88 8.78 26.28
C VAL A 266 16.54 10.04 27.05
N ASN A 267 15.31 10.17 27.51
CA ASN A 267 14.90 11.24 28.42
C ASN A 267 14.88 10.70 29.85
N SER A 268 15.67 11.25 30.75
CA SER A 268 15.88 10.67 32.08
C SER A 268 15.63 11.65 33.24
N PRO A 269 14.98 11.22 34.35
CA PRO A 269 14.79 12.07 35.54
C PRO A 269 16.10 12.43 36.26
N SER A 270 17.16 11.64 36.04
CA SER A 270 18.45 11.76 36.71
C SER A 270 19.58 11.25 35.82
N ALA A 271 20.81 11.68 36.07
CA ALA A 271 21.97 11.18 35.32
C ALA A 271 22.09 9.64 35.48
N GLN A 272 22.36 8.95 34.37
CA GLN A 272 22.54 7.51 34.29
C GLN A 272 23.97 7.19 33.83
N SER A 273 24.56 6.13 34.37
CA SER A 273 25.90 5.66 33.99
C SER A 273 25.98 4.15 34.09
N GLY A 274 26.90 3.52 33.35
CA GLY A 274 27.05 2.07 33.36
C GLY A 274 25.99 1.33 32.55
N TRP A 275 25.17 2.04 31.77
CA TRP A 275 24.22 1.43 30.84
C TRP A 275 24.95 0.85 29.63
N GLU A 276 24.37 -0.15 29.00
CA GLU A 276 24.93 -0.80 27.81
C GLU A 276 23.89 -0.86 26.70
N LEU A 277 24.24 -0.34 25.52
CA LEU A 277 23.53 -0.60 24.29
C LEU A 277 24.04 -1.90 23.68
N VAL A 278 23.16 -2.87 23.54
CA VAL A 278 23.39 -4.10 22.80
C VAL A 278 22.69 -3.96 21.44
N MET A 279 23.43 -4.14 20.36
CA MET A 279 22.87 -4.18 19.01
C MET A 279 23.10 -5.56 18.42
N LEU A 280 22.05 -6.18 17.92
CA LEU A 280 22.06 -7.43 17.19
C LEU A 280 21.64 -7.16 15.75
N LEU A 281 22.53 -7.45 14.82
CA LEU A 281 22.28 -7.34 13.39
C LEU A 281 22.31 -8.75 12.78
N SER A 282 21.17 -9.20 12.28
CA SER A 282 21.04 -10.47 11.55
C SER A 282 20.93 -10.20 10.05
N SER A 283 21.76 -10.89 9.28
CA SER A 283 21.77 -10.88 7.82
C SER A 283 21.59 -12.31 7.28
N PRO A 284 21.41 -12.48 5.96
CA PRO A 284 21.41 -13.80 5.34
C PRO A 284 22.67 -14.65 5.59
N GLU A 285 23.81 -14.03 5.93
CA GLU A 285 25.07 -14.73 6.18
C GLU A 285 25.32 -15.04 7.66
N GLY A 286 24.52 -14.49 8.58
CA GLY A 286 24.66 -14.73 10.01
C GLY A 286 24.30 -13.51 10.85
N SER A 287 24.51 -13.64 12.16
CA SER A 287 24.22 -12.56 13.11
C SER A 287 25.49 -12.05 13.77
N VAL A 288 25.58 -10.73 13.92
CA VAL A 288 26.67 -10.05 14.63
C VAL A 288 26.08 -9.26 15.78
N GLN A 289 26.67 -9.42 16.95
CA GLN A 289 26.34 -8.62 18.12
C GLN A 289 27.45 -7.61 18.39
N SER A 290 27.06 -6.40 18.73
CA SER A 290 27.96 -5.37 19.26
C SER A 290 27.40 -4.77 20.54
N LYS A 291 28.28 -4.20 21.35
CA LYS A 291 27.97 -3.60 22.64
C LYS A 291 28.65 -2.25 22.74
N LYS A 292 27.96 -1.27 23.33
CA LYS A 292 28.50 0.07 23.57
C LYS A 292 28.07 0.55 24.95
N SER A 293 29.03 0.89 25.80
CA SER A 293 28.73 1.52 27.09
C SER A 293 28.20 2.93 26.87
N LEU A 294 27.13 3.27 27.59
CA LEU A 294 26.43 4.54 27.51
C LEU A 294 26.34 5.19 28.90
N ALA A 295 26.34 6.52 28.89
CA ALA A 295 26.03 7.37 30.03
C ALA A 295 25.22 8.57 29.52
N PHE A 296 24.28 9.03 30.32
CA PHE A 296 23.33 10.08 29.95
C PHE A 296 23.18 11.06 31.11
N ASP A 297 23.05 12.33 30.81
CA ASP A 297 22.73 13.35 31.82
C ASP A 297 21.23 13.32 32.16
N ARG A 298 20.84 14.10 33.18
CA ARG A 298 19.42 14.38 33.44
C ARG A 298 18.82 15.14 32.24
N GLY A 299 17.62 14.76 31.85
CA GLY A 299 16.91 15.31 30.70
C GLY A 299 17.12 14.48 29.43
N LEU A 300 16.87 15.08 28.27
CA LEU A 300 16.96 14.44 26.97
C LEU A 300 18.42 14.34 26.50
N SER A 301 18.90 13.12 26.31
CA SER A 301 20.18 12.80 25.65
C SER A 301 19.91 12.14 24.29
N VAL A 302 20.55 12.64 23.23
CA VAL A 302 20.43 12.08 21.87
C VAL A 302 21.79 11.56 21.40
N LEU A 303 21.81 10.34 20.87
CA LEU A 303 23.02 9.68 20.39
C LEU A 303 22.78 9.12 18.99
N LYS A 304 23.72 9.39 18.08
CA LYS A 304 23.77 8.75 16.77
C LYS A 304 24.83 7.64 16.79
N VAL A 305 24.43 6.42 16.47
CA VAL A 305 25.31 5.25 16.49
C VAL A 305 25.38 4.65 15.08
N PRO A 306 26.57 4.48 14.49
CA PRO A 306 26.71 3.82 13.20
C PRO A 306 26.38 2.33 13.30
N ILE A 307 25.77 1.80 12.25
CA ILE A 307 25.53 0.36 12.07
C ILE A 307 26.64 -0.15 11.15
N GLU A 308 27.61 -0.87 11.71
CA GLU A 308 28.75 -1.39 10.95
C GLU A 308 28.43 -2.76 10.36
N ILE A 309 28.57 -2.87 9.04
CA ILE A 309 28.39 -4.14 8.29
C ILE A 309 29.73 -4.48 7.64
N SER A 310 30.44 -5.46 8.21
CA SER A 310 31.76 -5.87 7.73
C SER A 310 31.73 -6.55 6.36
N LYS A 311 30.64 -7.27 6.06
CA LYS A 311 30.38 -7.96 4.79
C LYS A 311 28.95 -7.66 4.33
N PRO A 312 28.72 -6.55 3.62
CA PRO A 312 27.39 -6.20 3.15
C PRO A 312 26.97 -7.16 2.04
N VAL A 313 25.86 -7.86 2.26
CA VAL A 313 25.18 -8.72 1.28
C VAL A 313 23.81 -8.19 0.92
N TRP A 314 23.33 -8.53 -0.28
CA TRP A 314 21.98 -8.18 -0.70
C TRP A 314 20.90 -8.92 0.11
N GLY A 315 20.04 -8.16 0.78
CA GLY A 315 18.82 -8.71 1.36
C GLY A 315 18.21 -7.87 2.47
N VAL A 316 17.34 -8.52 3.23
CA VAL A 316 16.72 -7.97 4.44
C VAL A 316 17.67 -8.20 5.61
N TYR A 317 17.78 -7.18 6.46
CA TYR A 317 18.49 -7.22 7.73
C TYR A 317 17.49 -7.01 8.86
N ASP A 318 17.55 -7.88 9.87
CA ASP A 318 16.86 -7.68 11.14
C ASP A 318 17.82 -6.98 12.09
N PHE A 319 17.39 -5.83 12.62
CA PHE A 319 18.17 -5.01 13.52
C PHE A 319 17.41 -4.85 14.84
N SER A 320 17.90 -5.52 15.87
CA SER A 320 17.38 -5.42 17.22
C SER A 320 18.34 -4.63 18.09
N LEU A 321 17.81 -3.76 18.92
CA LEU A 321 18.57 -3.07 19.95
C LEU A 321 17.98 -3.34 21.34
N GLY A 322 18.84 -3.39 22.35
CA GLY A 322 18.47 -3.46 23.75
C GLY A 322 19.31 -2.49 24.58
N LEU A 323 18.67 -1.71 25.43
CA LEU A 323 19.35 -0.89 26.44
C LEU A 323 19.26 -1.62 27.78
N LEU A 324 20.42 -2.01 28.30
CA LEU A 324 20.57 -2.63 29.61
C LEU A 324 21.01 -1.58 30.63
N ASP A 325 20.43 -1.63 31.83
CA ASP A 325 20.87 -0.79 32.95
C ASP A 325 22.20 -1.30 33.56
N GLU A 326 22.69 -0.62 34.59
CA GLU A 326 23.94 -0.96 35.28
C GLU A 326 23.91 -2.34 35.97
N LYS A 327 22.73 -2.96 36.11
CA LYS A 327 22.52 -4.31 36.64
C LYS A 327 22.32 -5.34 35.53
N ALA A 328 22.57 -4.95 34.28
CA ALA A 328 22.33 -5.74 33.08
C ALA A 328 20.85 -6.12 32.86
N ALA A 329 19.90 -5.40 33.48
CA ALA A 329 18.48 -5.62 33.23
C ALA A 329 18.04 -4.87 31.97
N LEU A 330 17.32 -5.56 31.07
CA LEU A 330 16.76 -4.95 29.87
C LEU A 330 15.70 -3.91 30.25
N ARG A 331 15.96 -2.65 29.87
CA ARG A 331 15.06 -1.52 30.13
C ARG A 331 14.21 -1.18 28.93
N PHE A 332 14.82 -1.16 27.75
CA PHE A 332 14.16 -0.84 26.49
C PHE A 332 14.68 -1.73 25.38
N SER A 333 13.83 -1.98 24.40
CA SER A 333 14.19 -2.67 23.17
C SER A 333 13.43 -2.06 22.00
N ASP A 334 13.98 -2.21 20.81
CA ASP A 334 13.33 -1.83 19.57
C ASP A 334 13.82 -2.76 18.46
N ASP A 335 12.90 -3.22 17.62
CA ASP A 335 13.17 -4.14 16.53
C ASP A 335 12.82 -3.46 15.21
N LYS A 336 13.75 -3.53 14.27
CA LYS A 336 13.64 -2.85 12.98
C LYS A 336 14.10 -3.75 11.87
N GLN A 337 13.60 -3.49 10.68
CA GLN A 337 14.10 -4.14 9.46
C GLN A 337 14.54 -3.06 8.48
N PHE A 338 15.62 -3.37 7.75
CA PHE A 338 16.00 -2.58 6.59
C PHE A 338 16.43 -3.50 5.44
N PHE A 339 16.40 -2.96 4.23
CA PHE A 339 16.86 -3.64 3.03
C PHE A 339 18.17 -3.04 2.53
N LEU A 340 19.15 -3.89 2.24
CA LEU A 340 20.41 -3.47 1.63
C LEU A 340 20.53 -4.11 0.26
N ILE A 341 20.84 -3.29 -0.75
CA ILE A 341 21.18 -3.78 -2.10
C ILE A 341 22.70 -3.71 -2.29
N GLN A 342 23.30 -4.79 -2.75
CA GLN A 342 24.72 -4.85 -3.11
C GLN A 342 24.79 -4.78 -4.65
N PRO A 343 25.30 -3.69 -5.26
CA PRO A 343 25.21 -3.52 -6.71
C PRO A 343 25.88 -4.64 -7.52
N PRO A 344 27.12 -5.09 -7.22
CA PRO A 344 27.69 -6.29 -7.87
C PRO A 344 26.83 -7.57 -7.82
N GLU A 345 26.16 -7.90 -6.71
CA GLU A 345 25.28 -9.07 -6.59
C GLU A 345 24.01 -8.89 -7.43
N PHE A 346 23.46 -7.68 -7.44
CA PHE A 346 22.31 -7.32 -8.26
C PHE A 346 22.64 -7.40 -9.76
N GLU A 347 23.78 -6.84 -10.16
CA GLU A 347 24.33 -6.92 -11.52
C GLU A 347 24.64 -8.36 -11.93
N ALA A 348 25.11 -9.20 -11.00
CA ALA A 348 25.36 -10.61 -11.25
C ALA A 348 24.07 -11.37 -11.61
N VAL A 349 22.93 -11.04 -11.01
CA VAL A 349 21.63 -11.62 -11.42
C VAL A 349 21.26 -11.18 -12.83
N ALA A 350 21.44 -9.91 -13.18
CA ALA A 350 21.20 -9.43 -14.55
C ALA A 350 22.12 -10.13 -15.57
N ALA A 351 23.40 -10.34 -15.22
CA ALA A 351 24.35 -11.07 -16.06
C ALA A 351 23.95 -12.54 -16.25
N LYS A 352 23.43 -13.21 -15.21
CA LYS A 352 22.88 -14.58 -15.32
C LYS A 352 21.72 -14.66 -16.30
N ILE A 353 20.80 -13.68 -16.28
CA ILE A 353 19.71 -13.62 -17.26
C ILE A 353 20.26 -13.44 -18.67
N ALA A 354 21.22 -12.53 -18.84
CA ALA A 354 21.85 -12.28 -20.14
C ALA A 354 22.56 -13.52 -20.69
N GLU A 355 23.18 -14.33 -19.83
CA GLU A 355 23.81 -15.59 -20.23
C GLU A 355 22.79 -16.67 -20.55
N ALA A 356 21.73 -16.81 -19.75
CA ALA A 356 20.64 -17.74 -20.02
C ALA A 356 20.01 -17.51 -21.40
N LYS A 357 19.92 -16.26 -21.85
CA LYS A 357 19.42 -15.88 -23.19
C LYS A 357 20.29 -16.33 -24.36
N LYS A 358 21.58 -16.61 -24.14
CA LYS A 358 22.50 -17.12 -25.18
C LYS A 358 22.50 -18.64 -25.25
N GLY A 359 21.99 -19.33 -24.22
CA GLY A 359 22.03 -20.77 -24.11
C GLY A 359 21.03 -21.50 -25.01
N GLU A 360 21.25 -22.80 -25.22
CA GLU A 360 20.39 -23.63 -26.07
C GLU A 360 18.94 -23.73 -25.58
N LEU A 361 18.73 -23.73 -24.25
CA LEU A 361 17.39 -23.80 -23.66
C LEU A 361 16.53 -22.61 -24.11
N TYR A 362 17.09 -21.39 -24.13
CA TYR A 362 16.39 -20.21 -24.60
C TYR A 362 16.03 -20.30 -26.10
N ALA A 363 16.89 -20.92 -26.91
CA ALA A 363 16.62 -21.11 -28.33
C ALA A 363 15.53 -22.16 -28.61
N LYS A 364 15.49 -23.24 -27.81
CA LYS A 364 14.66 -24.43 -28.07
C LYS A 364 13.35 -24.48 -27.28
N ASP A 365 13.31 -23.92 -26.07
CA ASP A 365 12.15 -23.99 -25.16
C ASP A 365 11.46 -22.62 -25.07
N ALA A 366 10.26 -22.54 -25.65
CA ALA A 366 9.45 -21.32 -25.63
C ALA A 366 8.99 -20.94 -24.22
N VAL A 367 8.68 -21.91 -23.35
CA VAL A 367 8.25 -21.62 -21.97
C VAL A 367 9.41 -21.03 -21.19
N PHE A 368 10.60 -21.63 -21.32
CA PHE A 368 11.82 -21.10 -20.70
C PHE A 368 12.09 -19.66 -21.18
N ARG A 369 12.12 -19.44 -22.50
CA ARG A 369 12.35 -18.11 -23.09
C ARG A 369 11.36 -17.06 -22.61
N GLU A 370 10.07 -17.36 -22.68
CA GLU A 370 9.01 -16.40 -22.37
C GLU A 370 8.86 -16.21 -20.86
N SER A 371 9.40 -17.11 -20.02
CA SER A 371 9.39 -16.92 -18.57
C SER A 371 10.42 -15.90 -18.07
N LEU A 372 11.56 -15.69 -18.77
CA LEU A 372 12.66 -14.84 -18.28
C LEU A 372 12.27 -13.40 -17.92
N PRO A 373 11.38 -12.71 -18.65
CA PRO A 373 10.90 -11.38 -18.27
C PRO A 373 10.25 -11.33 -16.87
N THR A 374 9.77 -12.47 -16.35
CA THR A 374 9.28 -12.59 -14.96
C THR A 374 10.39 -12.31 -13.96
N LEU A 375 11.63 -12.75 -14.20
CA LEU A 375 12.76 -12.41 -13.35
C LEU A 375 13.22 -10.95 -13.58
N GLU A 376 13.24 -10.49 -14.82
CA GLU A 376 13.66 -9.13 -15.17
C GLU A 376 12.78 -8.04 -14.53
N ILE A 377 11.46 -8.22 -14.52
CA ILE A 377 10.55 -7.20 -13.99
C ILE A 377 10.78 -6.96 -12.49
N ARG A 378 11.20 -7.99 -11.75
CA ARG A 378 11.52 -7.87 -10.32
C ARG A 378 12.80 -7.10 -10.06
N LEU A 379 13.80 -7.26 -10.94
CA LEU A 379 15.00 -6.42 -10.90
C LEU A 379 14.60 -4.97 -11.17
N LEU A 380 13.79 -4.70 -12.20
CA LEU A 380 13.31 -3.34 -12.50
C LEU A 380 12.59 -2.73 -11.30
N TRP A 381 11.62 -3.44 -10.71
CA TRP A 381 10.89 -2.95 -9.54
C TRP A 381 11.78 -2.69 -8.32
N THR A 382 12.73 -3.58 -8.06
CA THR A 382 13.70 -3.41 -6.97
C THR A 382 14.54 -2.16 -7.21
N GLU A 383 15.04 -1.96 -8.43
CA GLU A 383 15.85 -0.80 -8.80
C GLU A 383 15.06 0.51 -8.71
N GLU A 384 13.85 0.54 -9.26
CA GLU A 384 12.96 1.72 -9.22
C GLU A 384 12.60 2.08 -7.78
N PHE A 385 12.25 1.10 -6.95
CA PHE A 385 11.96 1.32 -5.54
C PHE A 385 13.19 1.87 -4.81
N MET A 386 14.36 1.24 -4.98
CA MET A 386 15.60 1.69 -4.33
C MET A 386 16.03 3.11 -4.77
N LYS A 387 15.67 3.55 -5.98
CA LYS A 387 15.98 4.90 -6.47
C LYS A 387 14.98 5.96 -6.05
N SER A 388 13.68 5.63 -6.05
CA SER A 388 12.61 6.63 -6.01
C SER A 388 11.77 6.63 -4.73
N ALA A 389 11.74 5.51 -3.98
CA ALA A 389 10.91 5.42 -2.79
C ALA A 389 11.42 6.37 -1.70
N ASP A 390 10.55 6.78 -0.79
CA ASP A 390 10.96 7.48 0.42
C ASP A 390 12.01 6.66 1.22
N PRO A 391 12.99 7.28 1.91
CA PRO A 391 13.95 6.53 2.74
C PRO A 391 13.31 5.64 3.80
N TYR A 392 12.13 6.00 4.31
CA TYR A 392 11.37 5.24 5.32
C TYR A 392 10.21 4.45 4.72
N ALA A 393 10.16 4.32 3.39
CA ALA A 393 9.12 3.52 2.73
C ALA A 393 9.09 2.09 3.27
N ASP A 394 7.89 1.52 3.31
CA ASP A 394 7.68 0.12 3.66
C ASP A 394 8.41 -0.80 2.68
N ILE A 395 9.32 -1.62 3.22
CA ILE A 395 10.20 -2.51 2.45
C ILE A 395 9.58 -3.87 2.16
N ASP A 396 8.32 -4.11 2.57
CA ASP A 396 7.60 -5.36 2.29
C ASP A 396 7.65 -5.80 0.81
N PRO A 397 7.50 -4.89 -0.18
CA PRO A 397 7.72 -5.24 -1.59
C PRO A 397 9.14 -5.73 -1.88
N LEU A 398 10.18 -5.06 -1.35
CA LEU A 398 11.58 -5.47 -1.53
C LEU A 398 11.86 -6.83 -0.92
N ARG A 399 11.33 -7.11 0.29
CA ARG A 399 11.45 -8.43 0.94
C ARG A 399 10.88 -9.52 0.04
N ARG A 400 9.65 -9.33 -0.45
CA ARG A 400 8.97 -10.28 -1.33
C ARG A 400 9.72 -10.48 -2.65
N TRP A 401 10.09 -9.41 -3.34
CA TRP A 401 10.80 -9.51 -4.61
C TRP A 401 12.17 -10.15 -4.46
N ASN A 402 12.88 -9.92 -3.35
CA ASN A 402 14.16 -10.58 -3.07
C ASN A 402 14.01 -12.10 -2.95
N GLU A 403 12.98 -12.58 -2.24
CA GLU A 403 12.68 -14.01 -2.14
C GLU A 403 12.30 -14.60 -3.49
N GLU A 404 11.44 -13.90 -4.24
CA GLU A 404 11.04 -14.29 -5.59
C GLU A 404 12.23 -14.34 -6.56
N ILE A 405 13.11 -13.34 -6.55
CA ILE A 405 14.33 -13.31 -7.35
C ILE A 405 15.20 -14.54 -7.03
N LYS A 406 15.44 -14.83 -5.75
CA LYS A 406 16.22 -16.00 -5.32
C LYS A 406 15.59 -17.31 -5.81
N GLU A 407 14.26 -17.43 -5.74
CA GLU A 407 13.55 -18.60 -6.24
C GLU A 407 13.65 -18.76 -7.77
N LEU A 408 13.41 -17.69 -8.52
CA LEU A 408 13.46 -17.69 -9.98
C LEU A 408 14.87 -17.93 -10.51
N VAL A 409 15.89 -17.35 -9.88
CA VAL A 409 17.30 -17.59 -10.23
C VAL A 409 17.64 -19.08 -10.05
N ARG A 410 17.24 -19.70 -8.94
CA ARG A 410 17.45 -21.16 -8.73
C ARG A 410 16.78 -21.99 -9.84
N ASN A 411 15.62 -21.58 -10.32
CA ASN A 411 14.95 -22.28 -11.43
C ASN A 411 15.75 -22.15 -12.73
N VAL A 412 16.19 -20.95 -13.09
CA VAL A 412 16.99 -20.70 -14.29
C VAL A 412 18.31 -21.48 -14.24
N GLU A 413 18.99 -21.48 -13.10
CA GLU A 413 20.25 -22.24 -12.89
C GLU A 413 20.05 -23.76 -13.01
N ALA A 414 18.87 -24.26 -12.61
CA ALA A 414 18.49 -25.66 -12.78
C ALA A 414 17.99 -25.98 -14.20
N GLY A 415 18.06 -25.05 -15.15
CA GLY A 415 17.55 -25.22 -16.51
C GLY A 415 16.02 -25.27 -16.62
N ARG A 416 15.31 -24.76 -15.60
CA ARG A 416 13.84 -24.70 -15.56
C ARG A 416 13.35 -23.28 -15.88
N PRO A 417 12.12 -23.12 -16.40
CA PRO A 417 11.52 -21.80 -16.61
C PRO A 417 11.51 -20.96 -15.33
N ALA A 418 11.70 -19.65 -15.46
CA ALA A 418 11.57 -18.65 -14.40
C ALA A 418 10.08 -18.44 -14.07
N LEU A 419 9.44 -19.48 -13.58
CA LEU A 419 8.04 -19.50 -13.13
C LEU A 419 7.97 -19.94 -11.67
N PHE A 420 6.84 -19.62 -11.06
CA PHE A 420 6.53 -20.01 -9.68
C PHE A 420 5.73 -21.32 -9.65
N PRO A 421 5.78 -22.05 -8.53
CA PRO A 421 4.89 -23.18 -8.30
C PRO A 421 3.40 -22.78 -8.45
N PRO A 422 2.57 -23.66 -9.03
CA PRO A 422 1.12 -23.49 -8.99
C PRO A 422 0.55 -23.44 -7.58
N GLY A 423 -0.68 -22.96 -7.44
CA GLY A 423 -1.41 -22.91 -6.17
C GLY A 423 -1.27 -21.61 -5.38
N ARG A 424 -0.49 -20.63 -5.87
CA ARG A 424 -0.37 -19.31 -5.25
C ARG A 424 -0.53 -18.17 -6.26
N ALA A 425 -0.84 -16.98 -5.77
CA ALA A 425 -0.76 -15.78 -6.56
C ALA A 425 0.69 -15.45 -6.94
N ALA A 426 0.89 -14.98 -8.16
CA ALA A 426 2.18 -14.52 -8.65
C ALA A 426 2.03 -13.46 -9.73
N SER A 427 3.02 -12.59 -9.87
CA SER A 427 3.10 -11.66 -11.02
C SER A 427 4.04 -12.20 -12.09
N LEU A 428 3.56 -12.38 -13.31
CA LEU A 428 4.39 -12.76 -14.45
C LEU A 428 4.81 -11.52 -15.23
N GLY A 429 6.06 -11.50 -15.68
CA GLY A 429 6.60 -10.44 -16.52
C GLY A 429 6.59 -10.84 -17.99
N TYR A 430 6.46 -9.86 -18.89
CA TYR A 430 6.53 -10.06 -20.34
C TYR A 430 6.99 -8.78 -21.05
N ARG A 431 7.48 -8.92 -22.28
CA ARG A 431 7.76 -7.79 -23.18
C ARG A 431 6.51 -7.49 -24.00
N SER A 432 5.97 -6.28 -23.91
CA SER A 432 4.81 -5.89 -24.72
C SER A 432 5.17 -5.94 -26.20
N PRO A 433 4.35 -6.59 -27.06
CA PRO A 433 4.56 -6.57 -28.50
C PRO A 433 4.23 -5.20 -29.12
N LEU A 434 3.62 -4.29 -28.35
CA LEU A 434 3.22 -2.97 -28.84
C LEU A 434 4.42 -2.01 -28.92
N ASP A 435 5.32 -2.07 -27.95
CA ASP A 435 6.43 -1.11 -27.81
C ASP A 435 7.74 -1.72 -27.24
N GLY A 436 7.75 -3.02 -26.91
CA GLY A 436 8.90 -3.71 -26.32
C GLY A 436 9.11 -3.44 -24.83
N SER A 437 8.24 -2.65 -24.18
CA SER A 437 8.35 -2.34 -22.76
C SER A 437 8.17 -3.59 -21.88
N LEU A 438 8.81 -3.60 -20.71
CA LEU A 438 8.63 -4.66 -19.72
C LEU A 438 7.35 -4.39 -18.94
N LYS A 439 6.43 -5.35 -18.93
CA LYS A 439 5.15 -5.24 -18.22
C LYS A 439 4.88 -6.48 -17.40
N SER A 440 3.85 -6.41 -16.56
CA SER A 440 3.43 -7.54 -15.73
C SER A 440 1.92 -7.67 -15.64
N TYR A 441 1.48 -8.84 -15.19
CA TYR A 441 0.11 -9.13 -14.80
C TYR A 441 0.12 -10.15 -13.66
N ALA A 442 -0.88 -10.10 -12.78
CA ALA A 442 -1.07 -11.10 -11.75
C ALA A 442 -1.73 -12.36 -12.34
N VAL A 443 -1.37 -13.52 -11.81
CA VAL A 443 -1.90 -14.82 -12.21
C VAL A 443 -2.05 -15.73 -11.00
N ILE A 444 -3.04 -16.61 -11.04
CA ILE A 444 -3.13 -17.76 -10.14
C ILE A 444 -3.31 -19.00 -11.01
N ILE A 445 -2.36 -19.92 -10.91
CA ILE A 445 -2.41 -21.22 -11.56
C ILE A 445 -2.98 -22.24 -10.56
N PRO A 446 -3.94 -23.11 -10.93
CA PRO A 446 -4.47 -24.13 -10.02
C PRO A 446 -3.38 -25.01 -9.40
N GLU A 447 -3.47 -25.31 -8.10
CA GLU A 447 -2.46 -26.10 -7.35
C GLU A 447 -2.08 -27.41 -8.06
N TRP A 448 -3.08 -28.11 -8.59
CA TRP A 448 -2.91 -29.38 -9.29
C TRP A 448 -2.94 -29.22 -10.81
N TYR A 449 -2.37 -28.13 -11.33
CA TYR A 449 -2.30 -27.87 -12.76
C TYR A 449 -1.59 -29.01 -13.51
N ASP A 450 -2.27 -29.56 -14.52
CA ASP A 450 -1.74 -30.57 -15.43
C ASP A 450 -1.64 -29.99 -16.84
N LYS A 451 -0.41 -29.83 -17.34
CA LYS A 451 -0.14 -29.29 -18.68
C LYS A 451 -0.81 -30.08 -19.82
N SER A 452 -1.24 -31.33 -19.59
CA SER A 452 -1.96 -32.14 -20.58
C SER A 452 -3.41 -31.67 -20.79
N LEU A 453 -3.99 -30.96 -19.81
CA LEU A 453 -5.35 -30.44 -19.84
C LEU A 453 -5.38 -28.99 -20.34
N LYS A 454 -6.47 -28.63 -21.03
CA LYS A 454 -6.71 -27.25 -21.47
C LYS A 454 -7.57 -26.52 -20.45
N PHE A 455 -6.99 -25.62 -19.68
CA PHE A 455 -7.69 -24.91 -18.60
C PHE A 455 -8.44 -23.68 -19.14
N PRO A 456 -9.68 -23.43 -18.70
CA PRO A 456 -10.32 -22.14 -18.92
C PRO A 456 -9.54 -21.01 -18.27
N LEU A 457 -9.65 -19.81 -18.85
CA LEU A 457 -9.02 -18.59 -18.36
C LEU A 457 -10.10 -17.60 -17.93
N PHE A 458 -10.01 -17.13 -16.70
CA PHE A 458 -10.85 -16.06 -16.15
C PHE A 458 -10.00 -14.80 -15.94
N VAL A 459 -10.22 -13.78 -16.76
CA VAL A 459 -9.47 -12.53 -16.73
C VAL A 459 -10.32 -11.46 -16.04
N THR A 460 -9.88 -10.92 -14.91
CA THR A 460 -10.58 -9.82 -14.24
C THR A 460 -9.91 -8.48 -14.51
N LEU A 461 -10.72 -7.44 -14.73
CA LEU A 461 -10.31 -6.05 -14.89
C LEU A 461 -10.85 -5.26 -13.69
N GLY A 462 -9.95 -4.81 -12.81
CA GLY A 462 -10.30 -4.06 -11.61
C GLY A 462 -10.67 -2.59 -11.84
N GLY A 463 -11.17 -1.95 -10.77
CA GLY A 463 -11.42 -0.51 -10.73
C GLY A 463 -10.17 0.32 -10.50
N GLY A 464 -9.07 -0.27 -10.05
CA GLY A 464 -7.84 0.41 -9.62
C GLY A 464 -6.91 -0.55 -8.88
N ALA A 465 -5.83 0.00 -8.29
CA ALA A 465 -4.81 -0.80 -7.58
C ALA A 465 -5.37 -1.51 -6.34
N ALA A 466 -6.20 -0.83 -5.55
CA ALA A 466 -6.81 -1.41 -4.36
C ALA A 466 -7.78 -2.56 -4.71
N GLU A 467 -8.53 -2.44 -5.81
CA GLU A 467 -9.39 -3.52 -6.31
C GLU A 467 -8.57 -4.71 -6.80
N ALA A 468 -7.44 -4.48 -7.48
CA ALA A 468 -6.59 -5.56 -7.96
C ALA A 468 -5.99 -6.39 -6.82
N GLU A 469 -5.52 -5.75 -5.75
CA GLU A 469 -5.03 -6.48 -4.57
C GLU A 469 -6.15 -7.31 -3.92
N ARG A 470 -7.37 -6.76 -3.81
CA ARG A 470 -8.53 -7.47 -3.28
C ARG A 470 -8.93 -8.66 -4.15
N ASN A 471 -8.94 -8.49 -5.48
CA ASN A 471 -9.24 -9.55 -6.44
C ASN A 471 -8.26 -10.71 -6.28
N VAL A 472 -6.94 -10.43 -6.32
CA VAL A 472 -5.91 -11.46 -6.15
C VAL A 472 -6.09 -12.24 -4.85
N GLY A 473 -6.26 -11.56 -3.71
CA GLY A 473 -6.47 -12.23 -2.42
C GLY A 473 -7.75 -13.06 -2.36
N PHE A 474 -8.84 -12.56 -2.95
CA PHE A 474 -10.12 -13.29 -3.03
C PHE A 474 -10.01 -14.56 -3.87
N PHE A 475 -9.43 -14.47 -5.08
CA PHE A 475 -9.28 -15.62 -5.97
C PHE A 475 -8.24 -16.61 -5.46
N GLU A 476 -7.21 -16.15 -4.76
CA GLU A 476 -6.25 -17.04 -4.08
C GLU A 476 -6.95 -17.85 -2.99
N ALA A 477 -7.75 -17.20 -2.13
CA ALA A 477 -8.53 -17.87 -1.09
C ALA A 477 -9.52 -18.90 -1.66
N ILE A 478 -10.19 -18.57 -2.78
CA ILE A 478 -11.06 -19.53 -3.47
C ILE A 478 -10.26 -20.69 -4.02
N ASN A 479 -9.11 -20.43 -4.66
CA ASN A 479 -8.28 -21.43 -5.32
C ASN A 479 -7.56 -22.37 -4.32
N LEU A 480 -7.34 -21.92 -3.09
CA LEU A 480 -6.74 -22.72 -2.02
C LEU A 480 -7.75 -23.50 -1.17
N SER A 481 -9.01 -23.08 -1.10
CA SER A 481 -9.97 -23.69 -0.16
C SER A 481 -10.58 -25.01 -0.69
N PRO A 482 -10.35 -26.17 -0.02
CA PRO A 482 -10.96 -27.44 -0.39
C PRO A 482 -12.46 -27.52 -0.06
N ARG A 483 -12.95 -26.58 0.77
CA ARG A 483 -14.32 -26.57 1.32
C ARG A 483 -15.29 -25.71 0.51
N VAL A 484 -14.80 -24.97 -0.48
CA VAL A 484 -15.67 -24.17 -1.34
C VAL A 484 -16.23 -25.08 -2.44
N ASN A 485 -17.38 -25.69 -2.15
CA ASN A 485 -18.25 -26.41 -3.10
C ASN A 485 -18.79 -25.51 -4.24
N ARG A 486 -18.14 -24.38 -4.51
CA ARG A 486 -18.57 -23.29 -5.38
C ARG A 486 -17.45 -22.87 -6.33
N ARG A 487 -16.79 -23.81 -7.01
CA ARG A 487 -15.92 -23.47 -8.16
C ARG A 487 -16.62 -23.82 -9.46
N ALA A 488 -16.41 -23.02 -10.50
CA ALA A 488 -16.81 -23.35 -11.87
C ALA A 488 -15.82 -24.34 -12.53
N GLY A 489 -15.27 -25.27 -11.74
CA GLY A 489 -14.04 -26.00 -12.05
C GLY A 489 -12.78 -25.26 -11.64
N ASP A 490 -11.63 -25.85 -11.92
CA ASP A 490 -10.32 -25.21 -11.79
C ASP A 490 -10.06 -24.33 -13.01
N LEU A 491 -9.75 -23.07 -12.74
CA LEU A 491 -9.57 -22.01 -13.74
C LEU A 491 -8.18 -21.40 -13.55
N ILE A 492 -7.55 -21.00 -14.65
CA ILE A 492 -6.44 -20.05 -14.54
C ILE A 492 -7.08 -18.67 -14.33
N PHE A 493 -6.67 -17.98 -13.27
CA PHE A 493 -7.07 -16.60 -13.02
C PHE A 493 -5.97 -15.65 -13.48
N MET A 494 -6.35 -14.53 -14.08
CA MET A 494 -5.43 -13.49 -14.54
C MET A 494 -6.00 -12.10 -14.26
N GLU A 495 -5.14 -11.17 -13.86
CA GLU A 495 -5.47 -9.76 -13.72
C GLU A 495 -4.37 -8.90 -14.38
N PRO A 496 -4.67 -8.17 -15.46
CA PRO A 496 -3.75 -7.19 -16.06
C PRO A 496 -3.37 -6.07 -15.06
N SER A 497 -2.28 -5.35 -15.34
CA SER A 497 -1.82 -4.25 -14.48
C SER A 497 -2.94 -3.26 -14.14
N ALA A 498 -3.07 -2.97 -12.84
CA ALA A 498 -4.07 -2.04 -12.33
C ALA A 498 -3.89 -0.59 -12.84
N GLU A 499 -2.68 -0.23 -13.31
CA GLU A 499 -2.41 1.05 -13.96
C GLU A 499 -3.30 1.28 -15.19
N MET A 500 -3.69 0.20 -15.87
CA MET A 500 -4.56 0.27 -17.06
C MET A 500 -5.97 0.78 -16.72
N ALA A 501 -6.42 0.66 -15.46
CA ALA A 501 -7.70 1.18 -15.00
C ALA A 501 -7.75 2.73 -15.07
N GLN A 502 -6.61 3.41 -14.98
CA GLN A 502 -6.54 4.88 -15.11
C GLN A 502 -7.01 5.35 -16.49
N CYS A 503 -6.72 4.56 -17.53
CA CYS A 503 -7.15 4.81 -18.91
C CYS A 503 -8.42 4.02 -19.27
N TRP A 504 -9.16 3.50 -18.28
CA TRP A 504 -10.40 2.73 -18.49
C TRP A 504 -10.21 1.52 -19.43
N TYR A 505 -9.00 0.96 -19.49
CA TYR A 505 -8.64 -0.10 -20.42
C TYR A 505 -8.91 0.24 -21.91
N ALA A 506 -8.98 1.54 -22.24
CA ALA A 506 -9.16 2.03 -23.60
C ALA A 506 -7.82 2.11 -24.36
N GLY A 507 -7.89 2.21 -25.69
CA GLY A 507 -6.72 2.36 -26.55
C GLY A 507 -5.66 1.27 -26.31
N ASN A 508 -4.39 1.68 -26.22
CA ASN A 508 -3.25 0.77 -26.02
C ASN A 508 -3.32 -0.02 -24.71
N ALA A 509 -3.87 0.56 -23.64
CA ALA A 509 -4.04 -0.16 -22.37
C ALA A 509 -4.91 -1.41 -22.55
N GLY A 510 -5.88 -1.32 -23.44
CA GLY A 510 -6.70 -2.45 -23.81
C GLY A 510 -6.01 -3.51 -24.67
N ALA A 511 -5.24 -3.08 -25.68
CA ALA A 511 -4.48 -4.01 -26.53
C ALA A 511 -3.46 -4.82 -25.69
N GLU A 512 -3.00 -4.22 -24.59
CA GLU A 512 -2.11 -4.84 -23.61
C GLU A 512 -2.76 -6.04 -22.88
N ILE A 513 -4.09 -6.05 -22.70
CA ILE A 513 -4.83 -7.21 -22.15
C ILE A 513 -4.62 -8.43 -23.06
N MET A 514 -4.81 -8.23 -24.37
CA MET A 514 -4.64 -9.30 -25.36
C MET A 514 -3.18 -9.75 -25.47
N ALA A 515 -2.23 -8.83 -25.36
CA ALA A 515 -0.81 -9.15 -25.31
C ALA A 515 -0.47 -10.05 -24.11
N ALA A 516 -0.99 -9.70 -22.93
CA ALA A 516 -0.77 -10.46 -21.70
C ALA A 516 -1.45 -11.85 -21.74
N ILE A 517 -2.68 -11.97 -22.28
CA ILE A 517 -3.32 -13.27 -22.54
C ILE A 517 -2.47 -14.10 -23.52
N GLY A 518 -1.99 -13.47 -24.60
CA GLY A 518 -1.12 -14.08 -25.59
C GLY A 518 0.17 -14.62 -24.98
N HIS A 519 0.78 -13.86 -24.07
CA HIS A 519 1.95 -14.30 -23.31
C HIS A 519 1.64 -15.49 -22.39
N LEU A 520 0.55 -15.42 -21.61
CA LEU A 520 0.15 -16.49 -20.70
C LEU A 520 -0.06 -17.83 -21.42
N LYS A 521 -0.65 -17.80 -22.61
CA LYS A 521 -0.85 -18.98 -23.48
C LYS A 521 0.46 -19.64 -23.93
N LYS A 522 1.56 -18.91 -23.98
CA LYS A 522 2.88 -19.49 -24.29
C LYS A 522 3.47 -20.26 -23.11
N LEU A 523 3.02 -19.94 -21.88
CA LEU A 523 3.52 -20.52 -20.65
C LEU A 523 2.64 -21.68 -20.13
N TYR A 524 1.32 -21.56 -20.31
CA TYR A 524 0.33 -22.52 -19.80
C TYR A 524 -0.67 -22.94 -20.88
N ASN A 525 -1.21 -24.15 -20.75
CA ASN A 525 -2.15 -24.76 -21.68
C ASN A 525 -3.57 -24.21 -21.45
N VAL A 526 -3.79 -22.98 -21.92
CA VAL A 526 -5.08 -22.29 -21.86
C VAL A 526 -6.01 -22.78 -22.97
N ASN A 527 -7.26 -23.04 -22.63
CA ASN A 527 -8.32 -23.32 -23.59
C ASN A 527 -8.80 -22.00 -24.22
N GLU A 528 -8.34 -21.73 -25.45
CA GLU A 528 -8.66 -20.51 -26.19
C GLU A 528 -10.16 -20.30 -26.47
N LYS A 529 -10.96 -21.38 -26.41
CA LYS A 529 -12.42 -21.33 -26.58
C LYS A 529 -13.17 -21.11 -25.27
N ALA A 530 -12.46 -20.95 -24.16
CA ALA A 530 -12.97 -20.88 -22.80
C ALA A 530 -12.31 -19.73 -22.02
N ILE A 531 -12.22 -18.56 -22.65
CA ILE A 531 -11.72 -17.34 -22.03
C ILE A 531 -12.92 -16.48 -21.63
N VAL A 532 -13.01 -16.13 -20.35
CA VAL A 532 -14.06 -15.26 -19.81
C VAL A 532 -13.43 -13.97 -19.31
N LEU A 533 -14.03 -12.83 -19.67
CA LEU A 533 -13.68 -11.53 -19.07
C LEU A 533 -14.62 -11.22 -17.92
N ASP A 534 -14.08 -10.68 -16.84
CA ASP A 534 -14.79 -10.08 -15.72
C ASP A 534 -14.32 -8.64 -15.57
N GLY A 535 -15.23 -7.73 -15.22
CA GLY A 535 -14.90 -6.32 -15.03
C GLY A 535 -15.66 -5.73 -13.85
N PHE A 536 -14.94 -4.97 -13.02
CA PHE A 536 -15.48 -4.25 -11.87
C PHE A 536 -15.25 -2.74 -12.00
N ASP A 537 -16.24 -1.92 -11.65
CA ASP A 537 -16.16 -0.44 -11.73
C ASP A 537 -15.73 0.02 -13.14
N ARG A 538 -14.61 0.75 -13.29
CA ARG A 538 -14.03 1.11 -14.61
C ARG A 538 -13.69 -0.11 -15.48
N GLY A 539 -13.33 -1.23 -14.85
CA GLY A 539 -13.04 -2.48 -15.52
C GLY A 539 -14.26 -3.11 -16.21
N ALA A 540 -15.49 -2.81 -15.77
CA ALA A 540 -16.71 -3.29 -16.43
C ALA A 540 -16.86 -2.69 -17.84
N TYR A 541 -16.60 -1.38 -17.99
CA TYR A 541 -16.48 -0.75 -19.31
C TYR A 541 -15.40 -1.44 -20.15
N GLY A 542 -14.21 -1.63 -19.57
CA GLY A 542 -13.09 -2.29 -20.24
C GLY A 542 -13.44 -3.69 -20.76
N ALA A 543 -14.05 -4.51 -19.92
CA ALA A 543 -14.40 -5.89 -20.23
C ALA A 543 -15.44 -5.97 -21.35
N LEU A 544 -16.51 -5.17 -21.24
CA LEU A 544 -17.55 -5.11 -22.27
C LEU A 544 -17.00 -4.57 -23.59
N ARG A 545 -16.25 -3.46 -23.55
CA ARG A 545 -15.61 -2.86 -24.73
C ARG A 545 -14.75 -3.86 -25.48
N TRP A 546 -13.85 -4.55 -24.79
CA TRP A 546 -12.93 -5.49 -25.44
C TRP A 546 -13.64 -6.71 -26.01
N ALA A 547 -14.68 -7.20 -25.34
CA ALA A 547 -15.49 -8.28 -25.88
C ALA A 547 -16.24 -7.87 -27.16
N LEU A 548 -16.77 -6.65 -27.21
CA LEU A 548 -17.45 -6.11 -28.41
C LEU A 548 -16.47 -5.80 -29.55
N LEU A 549 -15.24 -5.38 -29.25
CA LEU A 549 -14.21 -5.14 -30.26
C LEU A 549 -13.60 -6.43 -30.81
N ASN A 550 -13.71 -7.54 -30.08
CA ASN A 550 -13.11 -8.84 -30.44
C ASN A 550 -14.17 -9.96 -30.42
N PRO A 551 -15.20 -9.87 -31.28
CA PRO A 551 -16.28 -10.84 -31.29
C PRO A 551 -15.75 -12.27 -31.54
N GLY A 552 -16.22 -13.22 -30.74
CA GLY A 552 -15.84 -14.64 -30.83
C GLY A 552 -14.55 -15.04 -30.09
N VAL A 553 -13.81 -14.09 -29.51
CA VAL A 553 -12.63 -14.40 -28.69
C VAL A 553 -13.02 -14.87 -27.28
N PHE A 554 -14.04 -14.25 -26.69
CA PHE A 554 -14.47 -14.53 -25.32
C PHE A 554 -15.75 -15.36 -25.29
N SER A 555 -15.76 -16.37 -24.43
CA SER A 555 -16.90 -17.28 -24.23
C SER A 555 -18.01 -16.63 -23.42
N GLY A 556 -17.67 -15.61 -22.62
CA GLY A 556 -18.62 -14.77 -21.91
C GLY A 556 -17.96 -13.58 -21.22
N VAL A 557 -18.79 -12.66 -20.74
CA VAL A 557 -18.38 -11.47 -19.99
C VAL A 557 -19.20 -11.34 -18.71
N VAL A 558 -18.55 -11.05 -17.58
CA VAL A 558 -19.17 -10.67 -16.32
C VAL A 558 -18.92 -9.19 -16.06
N LEU A 559 -19.98 -8.45 -15.73
CA LEU A 559 -19.93 -7.01 -15.45
C LEU A 559 -20.45 -6.77 -14.04
N ARG A 560 -19.63 -6.18 -13.16
CA ARG A 560 -19.95 -5.97 -11.74
C ARG A 560 -19.82 -4.49 -11.38
N SER A 561 -20.84 -3.90 -10.77
CA SER A 561 -20.84 -2.49 -10.30
C SER A 561 -20.20 -1.52 -11.29
N GLY A 562 -20.52 -1.67 -12.57
CA GLY A 562 -19.76 -1.03 -13.64
C GLY A 562 -20.04 0.46 -13.80
N LYS A 563 -18.99 1.23 -14.08
CA LYS A 563 -19.09 2.54 -14.74
C LYS A 563 -18.95 2.34 -16.24
N TYR A 564 -19.77 3.01 -17.04
CA TYR A 564 -19.84 2.74 -18.49
C TYR A 564 -19.55 3.95 -19.38
N ILE A 565 -19.44 5.13 -18.79
CA ILE A 565 -19.11 6.37 -19.51
C ILE A 565 -17.72 6.85 -19.05
N PRO A 566 -16.68 6.65 -19.89
CA PRO A 566 -15.36 7.23 -19.61
C PRO A 566 -15.42 8.77 -19.64
N PRO A 567 -14.55 9.47 -18.89
CA PRO A 567 -14.48 10.92 -18.92
C PRO A 567 -14.09 11.46 -20.31
N GLU A 568 -14.58 12.66 -20.63
CA GLU A 568 -14.27 13.35 -21.88
C GLU A 568 -12.76 13.54 -22.07
N GLY A 569 -12.31 13.43 -23.33
CA GLY A 569 -10.89 13.56 -23.69
C GLY A 569 -10.09 12.26 -23.64
N LEU A 570 -10.57 11.21 -22.94
CA LEU A 570 -10.09 9.86 -23.20
C LEU A 570 -10.57 9.45 -24.60
N LYS A 571 -9.63 9.03 -25.47
CA LYS A 571 -9.93 8.46 -26.80
C LYS A 571 -10.54 7.06 -26.66
N ALA A 572 -11.69 6.99 -26.01
CA ALA A 572 -12.40 5.79 -25.62
C ALA A 572 -13.72 5.72 -26.41
N GLU A 573 -14.07 4.53 -26.90
CA GLU A 573 -15.26 4.28 -27.70
C GLU A 573 -16.51 4.36 -26.86
N ASN A 574 -17.57 4.94 -27.45
CA ASN A 574 -18.89 4.82 -26.85
C ASN A 574 -19.38 3.37 -27.01
N LEU A 575 -19.70 2.70 -25.88
CA LEU A 575 -20.21 1.32 -25.90
C LEU A 575 -21.47 1.17 -26.74
N PHE A 576 -22.32 2.22 -26.79
CA PHE A 576 -23.58 2.18 -27.53
C PHE A 576 -23.38 1.96 -29.04
N ASP A 577 -22.26 2.45 -29.58
CA ASP A 577 -21.87 2.29 -30.98
C ASP A 577 -21.27 0.91 -31.29
N LEU A 578 -20.88 0.16 -30.25
CA LEU A 578 -20.25 -1.15 -30.38
C LEU A 578 -21.24 -2.32 -30.20
N PHE A 579 -22.45 -2.07 -29.69
CA PHE A 579 -23.38 -3.13 -29.32
C PHE A 579 -23.81 -4.04 -30.46
N ASP A 580 -23.89 -3.53 -31.69
CA ASP A 580 -24.24 -4.34 -32.85
C ASP A 580 -23.17 -5.43 -33.15
N ARG A 581 -22.00 -5.36 -32.49
CA ARG A 581 -20.93 -6.37 -32.55
C ARG A 581 -21.07 -7.48 -31.51
N ALA A 582 -22.04 -7.41 -30.59
CA ALA A 582 -22.19 -8.38 -29.50
C ALA A 582 -22.42 -9.82 -30.01
N GLY A 583 -23.12 -9.99 -31.13
CA GLY A 583 -23.36 -11.30 -31.73
C GLY A 583 -23.96 -12.30 -30.73
N SER A 584 -23.32 -13.45 -30.55
CA SER A 584 -23.73 -14.52 -29.62
C SER A 584 -23.05 -14.46 -28.24
N LEU A 585 -22.42 -13.32 -27.91
CA LEU A 585 -21.71 -13.15 -26.65
C LEU A 585 -22.65 -13.34 -25.45
N LYS A 586 -22.24 -14.19 -24.51
CA LYS A 586 -22.95 -14.38 -23.25
C LYS A 586 -22.49 -13.31 -22.26
N ILE A 587 -23.42 -12.57 -21.67
CA ILE A 587 -23.10 -11.47 -20.76
C ILE A 587 -23.92 -11.66 -19.48
N LEU A 588 -23.24 -11.65 -18.34
CA LEU A 588 -23.85 -11.54 -17.02
C LEU A 588 -23.52 -10.17 -16.43
N MET A 589 -24.55 -9.42 -16.07
CA MET A 589 -24.39 -8.14 -15.38
C MET A 589 -24.98 -8.26 -13.98
N VAL A 590 -24.18 -7.90 -12.98
CA VAL A 590 -24.55 -7.91 -11.56
C VAL A 590 -24.33 -6.51 -11.01
N TYR A 591 -25.34 -5.95 -10.36
CA TYR A 591 -25.31 -4.54 -9.99
C TYR A 591 -26.07 -4.27 -8.69
N GLY A 592 -25.55 -3.39 -7.84
CA GLY A 592 -26.23 -2.93 -6.63
C GLY A 592 -27.29 -1.88 -6.92
N ALA A 593 -28.51 -2.04 -6.40
CA ALA A 593 -29.61 -1.08 -6.62
C ALA A 593 -29.34 0.31 -5.98
N GLU A 594 -28.48 0.35 -4.97
CA GLU A 594 -28.07 1.53 -4.20
C GLU A 594 -26.56 1.85 -4.42
N ASP A 595 -26.02 1.52 -5.60
CA ASP A 595 -24.65 1.89 -5.94
C ASP A 595 -24.55 3.42 -6.14
N GLU A 596 -23.88 4.08 -5.20
CA GLU A 596 -23.64 5.53 -5.22
C GLU A 596 -22.35 5.91 -5.96
N LEU A 597 -21.42 4.96 -6.14
CA LEU A 597 -20.11 5.23 -6.75
C LEU A 597 -20.14 5.03 -8.26
N ALA A 598 -20.90 4.05 -8.75
CA ALA A 598 -21.22 3.88 -10.15
C ALA A 598 -22.68 4.30 -10.38
N PRO A 599 -23.01 5.12 -11.39
CA PRO A 599 -24.38 5.56 -11.59
C PRO A 599 -25.32 4.41 -12.03
N VAL A 600 -26.30 4.06 -11.18
CA VAL A 600 -27.31 3.02 -11.47
C VAL A 600 -28.05 3.29 -12.80
N THR A 601 -28.25 4.56 -13.14
CA THR A 601 -28.90 4.98 -14.39
C THR A 601 -28.09 4.58 -15.63
N GLU A 602 -26.76 4.70 -15.59
CA GLU A 602 -25.87 4.23 -16.68
C GLU A 602 -25.98 2.72 -16.84
N ALA A 603 -25.90 2.00 -15.73
CA ALA A 603 -25.98 0.55 -15.72
C ALA A 603 -27.30 0.05 -16.31
N LYS A 604 -28.43 0.67 -15.94
CA LYS A 604 -29.76 0.36 -16.50
C LYS A 604 -29.86 0.67 -17.99
N ALA A 605 -29.25 1.76 -18.47
CA ALA A 605 -29.24 2.09 -19.90
C ALA A 605 -28.46 1.04 -20.72
N VAL A 606 -27.31 0.58 -20.22
CA VAL A 606 -26.53 -0.50 -20.83
C VAL A 606 -27.32 -1.82 -20.81
N ALA A 607 -27.91 -2.19 -19.67
CA ALA A 607 -28.72 -3.40 -19.56
C ALA A 607 -29.89 -3.41 -20.55
N ALA A 608 -30.65 -2.32 -20.64
CA ALA A 608 -31.78 -2.20 -21.55
C ALA A 608 -31.37 -2.32 -23.04
N ARG A 609 -30.14 -1.91 -23.39
CA ARG A 609 -29.61 -2.08 -24.75
C ARG A 609 -29.16 -3.53 -24.99
N LEU A 610 -28.50 -4.17 -24.02
CA LEU A 610 -28.07 -5.56 -24.10
C LEU A 610 -29.26 -6.55 -24.17
N GLU A 611 -30.34 -6.30 -23.42
CA GLU A 611 -31.58 -7.10 -23.49
C GLU A 611 -32.16 -7.18 -24.91
N LYS A 612 -32.07 -6.08 -25.67
CA LYS A 612 -32.56 -6.02 -27.05
C LYS A 612 -31.70 -6.81 -28.03
N LEU A 613 -30.47 -7.17 -27.69
CA LEU A 613 -29.54 -7.87 -28.58
C LEU A 613 -29.74 -9.40 -28.55
N GLY A 614 -30.40 -9.95 -27.52
CA GLY A 614 -30.84 -11.34 -27.51
C GLY A 614 -30.68 -12.08 -26.18
N PRO A 615 -30.95 -13.39 -26.16
CA PRO A 615 -31.07 -14.19 -24.94
C PRO A 615 -29.73 -14.49 -24.24
N GLY A 616 -28.60 -14.04 -24.80
CA GLY A 616 -27.27 -14.21 -24.20
C GLY A 616 -27.02 -13.32 -22.98
N PHE A 617 -27.89 -12.34 -22.71
CA PHE A 617 -27.77 -11.41 -21.60
C PHE A 617 -28.57 -11.85 -20.37
N LYS A 618 -27.95 -11.77 -19.19
CA LYS A 618 -28.59 -11.95 -17.89
C LYS A 618 -28.26 -10.76 -16.98
N TYR A 619 -29.28 -10.18 -16.38
CA TYR A 619 -29.16 -9.08 -15.43
C TYR A 619 -29.56 -9.52 -14.02
N ILE A 620 -28.75 -9.17 -13.02
CA ILE A 620 -29.00 -9.39 -11.60
C ILE A 620 -28.86 -8.04 -10.90
N GLU A 621 -29.98 -7.44 -10.53
CA GLU A 621 -30.01 -6.28 -9.63
C GLU A 621 -30.10 -6.77 -8.18
N VAL A 622 -29.16 -6.33 -7.35
CA VAL A 622 -29.10 -6.67 -5.93
C VAL A 622 -29.82 -5.60 -5.14
N LYS A 623 -31.00 -5.94 -4.62
CA LYS A 623 -31.75 -5.10 -3.69
C LYS A 623 -30.87 -4.73 -2.48
N ASP A 624 -30.88 -3.46 -2.10
CA ASP A 624 -30.12 -2.90 -0.98
C ASP A 624 -28.58 -3.06 -1.15
N GLY A 625 -28.12 -3.51 -2.32
CA GLY A 625 -26.69 -3.64 -2.64
C GLY A 625 -26.15 -2.31 -3.14
N ARG A 626 -24.97 -1.93 -2.66
CA ARG A 626 -24.15 -0.79 -3.06
C ARG A 626 -22.95 -1.26 -3.90
N HIS A 627 -21.89 -0.46 -3.98
CA HIS A 627 -20.78 -0.67 -4.91
C HIS A 627 -19.96 -1.97 -4.69
N THR A 628 -19.75 -2.39 -3.43
CA THR A 628 -18.85 -3.52 -3.09
C THR A 628 -19.43 -4.49 -2.05
N ASP A 629 -20.64 -4.26 -1.58
CA ASP A 629 -21.22 -4.87 -0.37
C ASP A 629 -22.29 -5.93 -0.69
N TYR A 630 -22.08 -6.68 -1.77
CA TYR A 630 -22.90 -7.83 -2.11
C TYR A 630 -22.04 -9.05 -2.48
N ASP A 631 -22.52 -10.24 -2.11
CA ASP A 631 -21.96 -11.52 -2.56
C ASP A 631 -22.90 -12.18 -3.57
N ARG A 632 -22.46 -12.24 -4.83
CA ARG A 632 -23.14 -12.93 -5.94
C ARG A 632 -22.21 -13.92 -6.65
N TRP A 633 -21.11 -14.29 -6.00
CA TRP A 633 -20.19 -15.28 -6.55
C TRP A 633 -20.82 -16.66 -6.78
N PRO A 634 -21.76 -17.17 -5.96
CA PRO A 634 -22.46 -18.41 -6.26
C PRO A 634 -23.19 -18.38 -7.61
N GLU A 635 -23.87 -17.28 -7.92
CA GLU A 635 -24.58 -17.06 -9.18
C GLU A 635 -23.61 -16.88 -10.35
N ILE A 636 -22.51 -16.16 -10.14
CA ILE A 636 -21.44 -16.00 -11.13
C ILE A 636 -20.81 -17.37 -11.46
N PHE A 637 -20.46 -18.18 -10.44
CA PHE A 637 -19.89 -19.51 -10.66
C PHE A 637 -20.89 -20.49 -11.30
N GLY A 638 -22.18 -20.39 -10.96
CA GLY A 638 -23.22 -21.14 -11.65
C GLY A 638 -23.28 -20.79 -13.13
N TRP A 639 -23.33 -19.49 -13.44
CA TRP A 639 -23.33 -19.00 -14.82
C TRP A 639 -22.04 -19.38 -15.57
N LEU A 640 -20.88 -19.31 -14.92
CA LEU A 640 -19.61 -19.74 -15.51
C LEU A 640 -19.64 -21.22 -15.91
N LYS A 641 -20.21 -22.12 -15.10
CA LYS A 641 -20.37 -23.53 -15.48
C LYS A 641 -21.21 -23.68 -16.75
N ASP A 642 -22.29 -22.93 -16.87
CA ASP A 642 -23.19 -22.96 -18.04
C ASP A 642 -22.55 -22.37 -19.31
N VAL A 643 -21.65 -21.40 -19.12
CA VAL A 643 -20.86 -20.77 -20.20
C VAL A 643 -19.77 -21.72 -20.69
N LEU A 644 -19.00 -22.28 -19.75
CA LEU A 644 -17.82 -23.11 -20.01
C LEU A 644 -18.18 -24.53 -20.48
N ARG A 645 -19.27 -25.12 -19.97
CA ARG A 645 -19.77 -26.46 -20.35
C ARG A 645 -18.65 -27.51 -20.35
N ASP A 646 -18.34 -28.07 -21.51
CA ASP A 646 -17.33 -29.12 -21.71
C ASP A 646 -15.89 -28.64 -21.48
N ALA A 647 -15.68 -27.33 -21.33
CA ALA A 647 -14.37 -26.78 -20.98
C ALA A 647 -14.07 -26.80 -19.47
N VAL A 648 -15.04 -27.12 -18.62
CA VAL A 648 -14.83 -27.19 -17.16
C VAL A 648 -13.78 -28.26 -16.84
N VAL A 649 -12.71 -27.85 -16.15
CA VAL A 649 -11.65 -28.74 -15.68
C VAL A 649 -11.80 -28.97 -14.18
N THR A 650 -11.47 -30.15 -13.69
CA THR A 650 -11.34 -30.41 -12.25
C THR A 650 -10.17 -31.34 -12.03
N THR A 651 -9.12 -30.83 -11.40
CA THR A 651 -7.93 -31.60 -11.08
C THR A 651 -7.99 -32.13 -9.65
N LYS A 652 -7.21 -33.18 -9.41
CA LYS A 652 -7.11 -33.83 -8.10
C LYS A 652 -5.63 -33.93 -7.73
N PRO A 653 -5.31 -34.00 -6.43
CA PRO A 653 -3.96 -34.31 -6.01
C PRO A 653 -3.44 -35.57 -6.73
N PRO A 654 -2.18 -35.59 -7.19
CA PRO A 654 -1.60 -36.77 -7.80
C PRO A 654 -1.70 -37.94 -6.81
N LYS A 655 -2.12 -39.12 -7.31
CA LYS A 655 -2.15 -40.33 -6.48
C LYS A 655 -0.72 -40.60 -6.01
N LYS A 656 -0.49 -40.68 -4.69
CA LYS A 656 0.78 -41.18 -4.15
C LYS A 656 1.05 -42.54 -4.77
N GLU A 657 2.07 -42.64 -5.61
CA GLU A 657 2.57 -43.95 -6.03
C GLU A 657 3.04 -44.68 -4.77
N LYS A 658 2.44 -45.84 -4.49
CA LYS A 658 3.01 -46.74 -3.50
C LYS A 658 4.36 -47.16 -4.04
N GLU A 659 5.44 -46.66 -3.44
CA GLU A 659 6.76 -47.23 -3.63
C GLU A 659 6.66 -48.75 -3.44
N LYS A 660 6.81 -49.48 -4.53
CA LYS A 660 7.06 -50.91 -4.50
C LYS A 660 8.39 -51.09 -3.77
N LYS A 661 8.34 -51.55 -2.52
CA LYS A 661 9.49 -52.18 -1.87
C LYS A 661 9.80 -53.48 -2.62
N GLU A 662 10.69 -53.39 -3.61
CA GLU A 662 11.51 -54.49 -4.12
C GLU A 662 12.91 -54.23 -3.53
N GLY A 663 13.59 -55.12 -2.82
CA GLY A 663 13.37 -56.53 -2.60
C GLY A 663 14.03 -57.08 -1.32
N GLU A 664 14.14 -58.39 -1.34
CA GLU A 664 14.14 -59.36 -0.26
C GLU A 664 15.41 -59.49 0.58
N SER A 665 15.16 -60.01 1.78
CA SER A 665 16.06 -60.66 2.75
C SER A 665 17.42 -61.16 2.25
N GLU A 666 18.49 -60.53 2.72
CA GLU A 666 19.73 -61.24 3.06
C GLU A 666 19.63 -61.76 4.50
N LYS A 667 19.60 -63.09 4.64
CA LYS A 667 19.83 -63.79 5.90
C LYS A 667 21.28 -63.54 6.35
N SER A 668 21.46 -62.92 7.51
CA SER A 668 22.75 -62.97 8.23
C SER A 668 22.95 -64.37 8.83
N PRO A 669 24.15 -64.98 8.72
CA PRO A 669 24.49 -66.19 9.44
C PRO A 669 24.86 -65.88 10.90
N GLU A 670 24.50 -66.80 11.77
CA GLU A 670 24.81 -66.84 13.20
C GLU A 670 26.32 -66.76 13.47
N ALA A 671 26.69 -66.02 14.51
CA ALA A 671 27.88 -66.28 15.30
C ALA A 671 27.67 -65.79 16.75
N HIS A 672 27.57 -66.75 17.67
CA HIS A 672 27.98 -66.62 19.07
C HIS A 672 29.08 -67.66 19.30
N PRO A 673 30.06 -67.45 20.20
CA PRO A 673 30.51 -66.24 20.88
C PRO A 673 31.78 -65.62 20.26
#